data_AF-A0A936FTT4-F1
#
_entry.id   AF-A0A936FTT4-F1
#
_cell.length_a   1.000
_cell.length_b   1.000
_cell.length_c   1.000
_cell.angle_alpha   90.00
_cell.angle_beta   90.00
_cell.angle_gamma   90.00
#
_symmetry.space_group_name_H-M   'P 1'
#
loop_
_entity.id
_entity.type
_entity.pdbx_description
1 polymer ?
#
loop_
_entity_poly.entity_id
_entity_poly.type
_entity_poly.pdbx_seq_one_letter_code
_entity_poly.pdbx_strand_id
1 'polypeptide(L)'
;MTVQFHIHYQTFDKEFLSISYQFSENGNAQVINLHSFDRQNWTGLLEVSNEKELFYNYCLNSNDTVQKEWGSARNLKLTAKQIFVEDFWRAKNCLNNIFLSNAFTKVIFKRGNHLKEDVKHDKLSNYLNISVLEPSIPENTKIGIVGNTSFLGNWKQPICLNDAQYPNWKLSIPVENPNIEIEFKLVLLNEKNEIIFWEIGNNRHFNFTFPTQNNNEFNLQLDGFQFGNERWKGAGVAIPVFSIRSQNGFGIGEFLDLKLVTDWASQCGLNLVQVLPVNDTIANQNWQDSYPYAAISVFALHPLYVNVEAIATIKNKKIKSQYDQDLKSLNELQSVDFELVLEKKMYYFRKLFEQEKNTFLQSENVKSFVNANEEWLKPYAVFCHLRDKFKTSNFEDWMEFSTFDLKKIEGFYDEKHKEFEAVQFYIFLQYHADLQLKLAHQYAVDKKVVLKGDLPIGIYRHSCDAWVAPELYNMNEQAGAPPDDFAVLGQNWGFPTYNWEVMAKDNYGWWRKRMQKLSEYFDALRIDHILGFFRIWQIPTDQIEGTLGMFNPRLPFHIDEIKSKGKVYDLERWTKPYIRGHFLESIFGADKEWVINEFLTEIAPNIYLLKSEVSSQVAIKSYFEKHNIDDKPHIMKGLQHLVSEVLLMEEPNSNGQFFNPRITMNKTYSYSELPDYEKPIIQKLYNDYFYSRHNEFWKRQAYTKLPALLGASNMLICGEDLGMIPDSVPEVMRNLNIITLEIQRMPKGNLKFGDTTQYPYLSVCSPSCHDMSTIRGWWESDYENASNYYYDYLKWYGLAPRNCNANIVEGIVKDHLASPSMLAIFPLQDLVGIDDQLRRQVAHDEQINEPSNPKHYWRFRFHLNMEDLIKSNHFNEKLKNLVEASGR
;
A
#
# COMPACT_ATOMS: atom_id res chain seq x y z
N MET A 1 -30.90 -16.59 -31.79
CA MET A 1 -29.56 -17.17 -31.53
C MET A 1 -29.62 -17.88 -30.19
N THR A 2 -28.81 -18.91 -29.99
CA THR A 2 -28.72 -19.59 -28.69
C THR A 2 -27.27 -19.60 -28.21
N VAL A 3 -27.03 -19.25 -26.95
CA VAL A 3 -25.74 -19.41 -26.27
C VAL A 3 -25.89 -20.50 -25.21
N GLN A 4 -25.11 -21.56 -25.31
CA GLN A 4 -25.06 -22.65 -24.35
C GLN A 4 -23.74 -22.58 -23.58
N PHE A 5 -23.85 -22.36 -22.28
CA PHE A 5 -22.72 -22.35 -21.35
C PHE A 5 -22.50 -23.74 -20.77
N HIS A 6 -21.24 -24.12 -20.66
CA HIS A 6 -20.77 -25.24 -19.88
C HIS A 6 -19.59 -24.78 -19.00
N ILE A 7 -19.58 -25.23 -17.75
CA ILE A 7 -18.48 -25.00 -16.82
C ILE A 7 -18.34 -26.21 -15.90
N HIS A 8 -17.10 -26.65 -15.71
CA HIS A 8 -16.78 -27.65 -14.70
C HIS A 8 -16.42 -26.97 -13.37
N TYR A 9 -17.24 -27.19 -12.33
CA TYR A 9 -17.04 -26.69 -10.98
C TYR A 9 -17.77 -27.56 -9.95
N GLN A 10 -17.03 -28.08 -8.97
CA GLN A 10 -17.59 -28.85 -7.87
C GLN A 10 -18.30 -27.94 -6.86
N THR A 11 -19.59 -28.14 -6.66
CA THR A 11 -20.36 -27.47 -5.58
C THR A 11 -20.63 -28.42 -4.41
N PHE A 12 -20.91 -27.85 -3.24
CA PHE A 12 -21.33 -28.57 -2.04
C PHE A 12 -22.86 -28.52 -1.82
N ASP A 13 -23.36 -29.15 -0.76
CA ASP A 13 -24.80 -29.18 -0.48
C ASP A 13 -25.39 -27.76 -0.39
N LYS A 14 -26.47 -27.53 -1.14
CA LYS A 14 -27.22 -26.26 -1.30
C LYS A 14 -26.56 -25.18 -2.15
N GLU A 15 -25.39 -25.46 -2.72
CA GLU A 15 -24.73 -24.53 -3.65
C GLU A 15 -25.14 -24.78 -5.11
N PHE A 16 -25.30 -23.70 -5.87
CA PHE A 16 -25.52 -23.77 -7.31
C PHE A 16 -24.86 -22.59 -8.04
N LEU A 17 -24.54 -22.82 -9.32
CA LEU A 17 -23.99 -21.77 -10.17
C LEU A 17 -25.08 -20.99 -10.91
N SER A 18 -24.85 -19.70 -11.08
CA SER A 18 -25.61 -18.83 -11.97
C SER A 18 -24.66 -17.97 -12.80
N ILE A 19 -25.17 -17.39 -13.89
CA ILE A 19 -24.44 -16.41 -14.71
C ILE A 19 -25.15 -15.07 -14.58
N SER A 20 -24.41 -14.06 -14.13
CA SER A 20 -24.81 -12.66 -14.24
C SER A 20 -24.40 -12.10 -15.59
N TYR A 21 -25.43 -11.71 -16.32
CA TYR A 21 -25.55 -11.23 -17.68
C TYR A 21 -25.71 -9.74 -17.99
N GLN A 22 -25.08 -9.18 -19.01
CA GLN A 22 -25.60 -7.97 -19.66
C GLN A 22 -25.26 -7.94 -21.15
N PHE A 23 -26.12 -7.34 -21.97
CA PHE A 23 -25.81 -7.10 -23.38
C PHE A 23 -25.30 -5.68 -23.58
N SER A 24 -24.51 -5.44 -24.64
CA SER A 24 -23.97 -4.11 -24.93
C SER A 24 -25.03 -3.02 -25.08
N GLU A 25 -26.23 -3.36 -25.55
CA GLU A 25 -27.33 -2.39 -25.79
C GLU A 25 -28.30 -2.27 -24.60
N ASN A 26 -28.21 -3.16 -23.60
CA ASN A 26 -29.10 -3.22 -22.44
C ASN A 26 -28.32 -3.07 -21.12
N GLY A 27 -28.48 -1.93 -20.43
CA GLY A 27 -27.70 -1.59 -19.23
C GLY A 27 -28.06 -2.31 -17.92
N ASN A 28 -29.09 -3.18 -17.91
CA ASN A 28 -29.51 -3.88 -16.70
C ASN A 28 -28.97 -5.31 -16.67
N ALA A 29 -28.31 -5.67 -15.55
CA ALA A 29 -27.81 -7.01 -15.33
C ALA A 29 -28.98 -8.01 -15.15
N GLN A 30 -28.92 -9.12 -15.87
CA GLN A 30 -29.84 -10.26 -15.78
C GLN A 30 -29.12 -11.47 -15.17
N VAL A 31 -29.87 -12.48 -14.76
CA VAL A 31 -29.30 -13.71 -14.18
C VAL A 31 -29.95 -14.93 -14.82
N ILE A 32 -29.15 -15.91 -15.21
CA ILE A 32 -29.61 -17.26 -15.54
C ILE A 32 -29.02 -18.27 -14.55
N ASN A 33 -29.83 -19.20 -14.07
CA ASN A 33 -29.35 -20.29 -13.23
C ASN A 33 -28.80 -21.42 -14.11
N LEU A 34 -27.72 -22.04 -13.68
CA LEU A 34 -27.17 -23.21 -14.32
C LEU A 34 -27.75 -24.47 -13.69
N HIS A 35 -27.78 -25.55 -14.47
CA HIS A 35 -28.28 -26.85 -14.06
C HIS A 35 -27.15 -27.89 -14.11
N SER A 36 -27.10 -28.75 -13.11
CA SER A 36 -26.14 -29.86 -13.03
C SER A 36 -26.82 -31.09 -12.45
N PHE A 37 -26.48 -32.28 -12.98
CA PHE A 37 -26.95 -33.57 -12.47
C PHE A 37 -25.99 -34.22 -11.48
N ASP A 38 -24.70 -33.89 -11.58
CA ASP A 38 -23.59 -34.48 -10.81
C ASP A 38 -22.92 -33.47 -9.86
N ARG A 39 -23.41 -32.22 -9.86
CA ARG A 39 -22.86 -31.07 -9.11
C ARG A 39 -21.43 -30.69 -9.48
N GLN A 40 -21.00 -31.11 -10.67
CA GLN A 40 -19.67 -30.84 -11.22
C GLN A 40 -19.77 -30.18 -12.59
N ASN A 41 -20.62 -30.71 -13.47
CA ASN A 41 -20.80 -30.20 -14.82
C ASN A 41 -22.08 -29.36 -14.87
N TRP A 42 -21.92 -28.06 -15.06
CA TRP A 42 -23.01 -27.09 -15.02
C TRP A 42 -23.30 -26.57 -16.42
N THR A 43 -24.58 -26.53 -16.79
CA THR A 43 -25.04 -26.07 -18.10
C THR A 43 -26.10 -24.99 -17.99
N GLY A 44 -26.08 -24.03 -18.92
CA GLY A 44 -27.09 -22.99 -19.01
C GLY A 44 -27.37 -22.65 -20.46
N LEU A 45 -28.63 -22.30 -20.77
CA LEU A 45 -29.05 -21.91 -22.10
C LEU A 45 -29.60 -20.48 -22.05
N LEU A 46 -29.10 -19.63 -22.95
CA LEU A 46 -29.57 -18.27 -23.15
C LEU A 46 -30.06 -18.10 -24.59
N GLU A 47 -31.31 -17.69 -24.74
CA GLU A 47 -31.86 -17.28 -26.03
C GLU A 47 -31.60 -15.79 -26.27
N VAL A 48 -31.01 -15.46 -27.41
CA VAL A 48 -30.62 -14.09 -27.76
C VAL A 48 -31.24 -13.70 -29.10
N SER A 49 -31.83 -12.50 -29.14
CA SER A 49 -32.54 -12.00 -30.33
C SER A 49 -31.61 -11.20 -31.26
N ASN A 50 -31.25 -9.97 -30.88
CA ASN A 50 -30.60 -8.98 -31.76
C ASN A 50 -29.32 -8.36 -31.18
N GLU A 51 -28.72 -8.98 -30.16
CA GLU A 51 -27.56 -8.42 -29.46
C GLU A 51 -26.25 -8.84 -30.14
N LYS A 52 -25.22 -7.99 -30.04
CA LYS A 52 -23.91 -8.21 -30.68
C LYS A 52 -22.84 -8.72 -29.73
N GLU A 53 -22.90 -8.32 -28.47
CA GLU A 53 -21.93 -8.72 -27.45
C GLU A 53 -22.63 -9.01 -26.13
N LEU A 54 -22.09 -9.99 -25.41
CA LEU A 54 -22.57 -10.46 -24.12
C LEU A 54 -21.45 -10.34 -23.09
N PHE A 55 -21.74 -9.63 -22.00
CA PHE A 55 -20.86 -9.49 -20.85
C PHE A 55 -21.34 -10.37 -19.69
N TYR A 56 -20.41 -11.22 -19.27
CA TYR A 56 -20.55 -12.39 -18.42
C TYR A 56 -19.86 -12.47 -17.07
N ASN A 57 -20.49 -12.95 -16.00
CA ASN A 57 -19.75 -13.51 -14.87
C ASN A 57 -20.45 -14.72 -14.25
N TYR A 58 -19.67 -15.71 -13.84
CA TYR A 58 -20.18 -16.80 -13.00
C TYR A 58 -20.34 -16.35 -11.55
N CYS A 59 -21.39 -16.86 -10.91
CA CYS A 59 -21.73 -16.62 -9.52
C CYS A 59 -22.00 -17.96 -8.83
N LEU A 60 -21.37 -18.18 -7.68
CA LEU A 60 -21.68 -19.27 -6.76
C LEU A 60 -22.71 -18.76 -5.74
N ASN A 61 -23.85 -19.43 -5.66
CA ASN A 61 -24.96 -19.05 -4.79
C ASN A 61 -25.06 -20.06 -3.66
N SER A 62 -25.13 -19.60 -2.41
CA SER A 62 -25.27 -20.43 -1.22
C SER A 62 -26.14 -19.72 -0.17
N ASN A 63 -27.28 -20.30 0.20
CA ASN A 63 -28.31 -19.78 1.13
C ASN A 63 -28.63 -18.27 0.93
N ASP A 64 -27.80 -17.39 1.48
CA ASP A 64 -27.94 -15.92 1.49
C ASP A 64 -26.74 -15.16 0.89
N THR A 65 -25.77 -15.85 0.31
CA THR A 65 -24.54 -15.27 -0.25
C THR A 65 -24.39 -15.58 -1.73
N VAL A 66 -23.99 -14.56 -2.49
CA VAL A 66 -23.64 -14.68 -3.90
C VAL A 66 -22.17 -14.31 -4.04
N GLN A 67 -21.33 -15.29 -4.31
CA GLN A 67 -19.92 -15.08 -4.59
C GLN A 67 -19.73 -15.01 -6.10
N LYS A 68 -19.36 -13.83 -6.60
CA LYS A 68 -18.91 -13.65 -7.98
C LYS A 68 -17.50 -14.22 -8.17
N GLU A 69 -17.25 -14.82 -9.34
CA GLU A 69 -15.90 -15.19 -9.77
C GLU A 69 -14.97 -13.96 -9.81
N TRP A 70 -13.66 -14.20 -9.87
CA TRP A 70 -12.67 -13.13 -9.90
C TRP A 70 -12.55 -12.47 -11.28
N GLY A 71 -12.25 -11.16 -11.27
CA GLY A 71 -11.95 -10.36 -12.45
C GLY A 71 -13.16 -9.61 -13.04
N SER A 72 -12.91 -8.92 -14.14
CA SER A 72 -13.95 -8.22 -14.90
C SER A 72 -14.90 -9.20 -15.60
N ALA A 73 -16.03 -8.69 -16.08
CA ALA A 73 -16.92 -9.48 -16.93
C ALA A 73 -16.19 -10.03 -18.15
N ARG A 74 -16.46 -11.30 -18.48
CA ARG A 74 -16.05 -11.93 -19.74
C ARG A 74 -16.79 -11.24 -20.88
N ASN A 75 -16.15 -11.09 -22.05
CA ASN A 75 -16.79 -10.59 -23.26
C ASN A 75 -16.90 -11.71 -24.29
N LEU A 76 -18.12 -11.99 -24.75
CA LEU A 76 -18.42 -12.91 -25.83
C LEU A 76 -19.10 -12.16 -26.98
N LYS A 77 -18.49 -12.22 -28.17
CA LYS A 77 -19.09 -11.73 -29.42
C LYS A 77 -20.13 -12.73 -29.92
N LEU A 78 -21.26 -12.21 -30.39
CA LEU A 78 -22.43 -12.99 -30.80
C LEU A 78 -22.52 -13.06 -32.33
N THR A 79 -21.72 -13.94 -32.94
CA THR A 79 -21.48 -13.98 -34.40
C THR A 79 -22.12 -15.16 -35.13
N ALA A 80 -22.52 -16.21 -34.42
CA ALA A 80 -23.09 -17.44 -34.98
C ALA A 80 -24.55 -17.67 -34.55
N LYS A 81 -25.27 -18.58 -35.23
CA LYS A 81 -26.65 -18.93 -34.85
C LYS A 81 -26.71 -19.65 -33.50
N GLN A 82 -25.74 -20.55 -33.26
CA GLN A 82 -25.58 -21.27 -32.00
C GLN A 82 -24.14 -21.12 -31.53
N ILE A 83 -23.96 -20.74 -30.27
CA ILE A 83 -22.66 -20.54 -29.65
C ILE A 83 -22.57 -21.44 -28.42
N PHE A 84 -21.51 -22.22 -28.34
CA PHE A 84 -21.18 -23.06 -27.20
C PHE A 84 -19.99 -22.42 -26.48
N VAL A 85 -20.01 -22.45 -25.15
CA VAL A 85 -18.96 -21.87 -24.32
C VAL A 85 -18.52 -22.92 -23.31
N GLU A 86 -17.24 -23.24 -23.32
CA GLU A 86 -16.56 -24.03 -22.29
C GLU A 86 -15.68 -23.10 -21.47
N ASP A 87 -16.08 -22.90 -20.22
CA ASP A 87 -15.39 -22.02 -19.29
C ASP A 87 -14.84 -22.78 -18.08
N PHE A 88 -13.97 -22.09 -17.34
CA PHE A 88 -13.48 -22.51 -16.03
C PHE A 88 -13.76 -21.42 -15.00
N TRP A 89 -13.84 -21.78 -13.73
CA TRP A 89 -14.05 -20.82 -12.64
C TRP A 89 -12.79 -20.00 -12.34
N ARG A 90 -12.89 -18.66 -12.39
CA ARG A 90 -11.78 -17.78 -12.00
C ARG A 90 -11.71 -17.64 -10.47
N ALA A 91 -10.90 -18.46 -9.83
CA ALA A 91 -10.71 -18.40 -8.39
C ALA A 91 -9.99 -17.11 -7.96
N LYS A 92 -10.45 -16.48 -6.86
CA LYS A 92 -9.88 -15.22 -6.35
C LYS A 92 -8.43 -15.38 -5.89
N ASN A 93 -8.11 -16.53 -5.29
CA ASN A 93 -6.78 -16.88 -4.78
C ASN A 93 -5.86 -17.52 -5.85
N CYS A 94 -6.23 -17.48 -7.13
CA CYS A 94 -5.34 -17.93 -8.18
C CYS A 94 -4.14 -16.98 -8.27
N LEU A 95 -2.94 -17.54 -8.16
CA LEU A 95 -1.70 -16.78 -8.19
C LEU A 95 -1.55 -15.98 -9.49
N ASN A 96 -1.98 -16.53 -10.63
CA ASN A 96 -1.85 -15.90 -11.94
C ASN A 96 -2.62 -14.58 -12.06
N ASN A 97 -3.64 -14.37 -11.21
CA ASN A 97 -4.38 -13.11 -11.15
C ASN A 97 -3.48 -11.92 -10.85
N ILE A 98 -2.36 -12.12 -10.15
CA ILE A 98 -1.43 -11.04 -9.80
C ILE A 98 -0.78 -10.40 -11.04
N PHE A 99 -0.54 -11.22 -12.06
CA PHE A 99 0.05 -10.80 -13.32
C PHE A 99 -0.94 -10.04 -14.22
N LEU A 100 -2.22 -9.96 -13.84
CA LEU A 100 -3.21 -9.11 -14.51
C LEU A 100 -3.20 -7.67 -14.01
N SER A 101 -2.40 -7.35 -12.99
CA SER A 101 -2.20 -5.98 -12.52
C SER A 101 -1.50 -5.11 -13.58
N ASN A 102 -1.61 -3.79 -13.44
CA ASN A 102 -0.97 -2.80 -14.31
C ASN A 102 0.55 -2.96 -14.32
N ALA A 103 1.16 -3.28 -13.16
CA ALA A 103 2.60 -3.54 -13.06
C ALA A 103 3.08 -4.58 -14.08
N PHE A 104 2.27 -5.60 -14.38
CA PHE A 104 2.64 -6.63 -15.33
C PHE A 104 2.10 -6.36 -16.73
N THR A 105 0.80 -6.13 -16.87
CA THR A 105 0.15 -5.99 -18.19
C THR A 105 0.52 -4.69 -18.92
N LYS A 106 0.80 -3.61 -18.18
CA LYS A 106 1.14 -2.30 -18.75
C LYS A 106 2.63 -1.97 -18.70
N VAL A 107 3.43 -2.69 -17.90
CA VAL A 107 4.86 -2.40 -17.72
C VAL A 107 5.76 -3.60 -18.06
N ILE A 108 5.84 -4.61 -17.18
CA ILE A 108 6.82 -5.72 -17.33
C ILE A 108 6.58 -6.55 -18.60
N PHE A 109 5.34 -6.96 -18.84
CA PHE A 109 4.90 -7.72 -20.00
C PHE A 109 4.09 -6.85 -20.97
N LYS A 110 4.34 -5.53 -20.96
CA LYS A 110 3.76 -4.61 -21.95
C LYS A 110 4.12 -5.11 -23.35
N ARG A 111 3.15 -5.13 -24.25
CA ARG A 111 3.33 -5.49 -25.66
C ARG A 111 3.15 -4.23 -26.52
N GLY A 112 4.07 -3.97 -27.45
CA GLY A 112 4.07 -2.75 -28.26
C GLY A 112 2.95 -2.70 -29.33
N ASN A 113 3.03 -3.58 -30.33
CA ASN A 113 2.08 -3.59 -31.47
C ASN A 113 1.22 -4.85 -31.42
N HIS A 114 -0.07 -4.67 -31.13
CA HIS A 114 -1.06 -5.72 -31.24
C HIS A 114 -1.29 -6.08 -32.71
N LEU A 115 -1.38 -7.37 -33.02
CA LEU A 115 -1.91 -7.81 -34.31
C LEU A 115 -3.34 -7.28 -34.47
N LYS A 116 -3.74 -6.95 -35.71
CA LYS A 116 -5.16 -6.64 -35.96
C LYS A 116 -5.99 -7.90 -35.74
N GLU A 117 -7.20 -7.71 -35.23
CA GLU A 117 -8.19 -8.79 -35.11
C GLU A 117 -8.66 -9.14 -36.54
N ASP A 118 -7.98 -10.11 -37.18
CA ASP A 118 -8.09 -10.33 -38.64
C ASP A 118 -9.08 -11.43 -39.07
N VAL A 119 -9.71 -12.16 -38.14
CA VAL A 119 -10.56 -13.30 -38.51
C VAL A 119 -12.01 -12.84 -38.71
N LYS A 120 -12.43 -12.71 -39.97
CA LYS A 120 -13.85 -12.57 -40.34
C LYS A 120 -14.50 -13.95 -40.39
N HIS A 121 -15.46 -14.20 -39.50
CA HIS A 121 -16.26 -15.42 -39.53
C HIS A 121 -17.22 -15.37 -40.72
N ASP A 122 -17.16 -16.37 -41.60
CA ASP A 122 -18.19 -16.58 -42.61
C ASP A 122 -19.36 -17.41 -42.03
N LYS A 123 -20.56 -17.23 -42.60
CA LYS A 123 -21.75 -17.97 -42.15
C LYS A 123 -21.83 -19.40 -42.69
N LEU A 124 -20.85 -19.84 -43.49
CA LEU A 124 -20.85 -21.13 -44.17
C LEU A 124 -20.06 -22.19 -43.40
N SER A 125 -19.24 -21.78 -42.44
CA SER A 125 -18.38 -22.67 -41.64
C SER A 125 -18.81 -22.72 -40.18
N ASN A 126 -18.38 -23.77 -39.48
CA ASN A 126 -18.33 -23.78 -38.02
C ASN A 126 -16.95 -23.29 -37.57
N TYR A 127 -16.86 -22.72 -36.36
CA TYR A 127 -15.60 -22.19 -35.84
C TYR A 127 -15.30 -22.72 -34.43
N LEU A 128 -14.05 -23.14 -34.21
CA LEU A 128 -13.48 -23.40 -32.89
C LEU A 128 -12.63 -22.18 -32.49
N ASN A 129 -13.06 -21.47 -31.46
CA ASN A 129 -12.35 -20.34 -30.87
C ASN A 129 -11.67 -20.81 -29.59
N ILE A 130 -10.35 -20.74 -29.54
CA ILE A 130 -9.55 -21.06 -28.35
C ILE A 130 -9.05 -19.74 -27.77
N SER A 131 -9.33 -19.51 -26.49
CA SER A 131 -8.90 -18.32 -25.75
C SER A 131 -8.04 -18.71 -24.55
N VAL A 132 -6.95 -17.99 -24.31
CA VAL A 132 -6.03 -18.22 -23.18
C VAL A 132 -5.79 -16.89 -22.48
N LEU A 133 -6.25 -16.76 -21.23
CA LEU A 133 -5.95 -15.60 -20.41
C LEU A 133 -4.59 -15.80 -19.76
N GLU A 134 -3.55 -15.19 -20.35
CA GLU A 134 -2.17 -15.37 -19.88
C GLU A 134 -1.37 -14.07 -20.06
N PRO A 135 -1.23 -13.27 -18.99
CA PRO A 135 -0.43 -12.04 -19.02
C PRO A 135 1.08 -12.27 -18.91
N SER A 136 1.54 -13.40 -18.38
CA SER A 136 2.96 -13.58 -18.00
C SER A 136 3.88 -14.00 -19.16
N ILE A 137 3.54 -13.59 -20.38
CA ILE A 137 4.31 -13.91 -21.60
C ILE A 137 5.35 -12.82 -21.88
N PRO A 138 6.65 -13.14 -21.92
CA PRO A 138 7.69 -12.18 -22.30
C PRO A 138 7.40 -11.52 -23.65
N GLU A 139 7.74 -10.22 -23.78
CA GLU A 139 7.36 -9.42 -24.96
C GLU A 139 7.81 -10.04 -26.30
N ASN A 140 9.04 -10.57 -26.35
CA ASN A 140 9.63 -11.16 -27.56
C ASN A 140 9.20 -12.62 -27.81
N THR A 141 8.15 -13.06 -27.12
CA THR A 141 7.62 -14.42 -27.24
C THR A 141 6.12 -14.40 -27.48
N LYS A 142 5.58 -15.49 -28.02
CA LYS A 142 4.16 -15.65 -28.34
C LYS A 142 3.65 -16.99 -27.82
N ILE A 143 2.36 -17.07 -27.55
CA ILE A 143 1.71 -18.36 -27.32
C ILE A 143 1.39 -18.99 -28.68
N GLY A 144 1.77 -20.26 -28.84
CA GLY A 144 1.32 -21.11 -29.92
C GLY A 144 0.55 -22.32 -29.40
N ILE A 145 -0.16 -22.98 -30.30
CA ILE A 145 -0.78 -24.29 -30.08
C ILE A 145 -0.23 -25.29 -31.08
N VAL A 146 -0.02 -26.52 -30.65
CA VAL A 146 0.38 -27.63 -31.52
C VAL A 146 -0.34 -28.90 -31.06
N GLY A 147 -0.85 -29.70 -32.00
CA GLY A 147 -1.69 -30.85 -31.68
C GLY A 147 -1.79 -31.91 -32.77
N ASN A 148 -2.62 -32.92 -32.55
CA ASN A 148 -2.69 -34.14 -33.35
C ASN A 148 -3.32 -33.98 -34.75
N THR A 149 -4.05 -32.89 -35.03
CA THR A 149 -4.73 -32.67 -36.30
C THR A 149 -3.93 -31.81 -37.28
N SER A 150 -4.30 -31.84 -38.56
CA SER A 150 -3.67 -31.05 -39.62
C SER A 150 -3.76 -29.54 -39.36
N PHE A 151 -4.92 -29.06 -38.92
CA PHE A 151 -5.14 -27.66 -38.55
C PHE A 151 -4.56 -27.27 -37.19
N LEU A 152 -3.90 -28.19 -36.47
CA LEU A 152 -3.04 -27.92 -35.31
C LEU A 152 -1.58 -28.36 -35.56
N GLY A 153 -1.23 -28.60 -36.82
CA GLY A 153 0.14 -28.84 -37.27
C GLY A 153 0.73 -30.23 -36.96
N ASN A 154 -0.09 -31.24 -36.65
CA ASN A 154 0.31 -32.65 -36.46
C ASN A 154 1.53 -32.84 -35.53
N TRP A 155 1.57 -32.16 -34.40
CA TRP A 155 2.70 -32.17 -33.43
C TRP A 155 4.03 -31.66 -33.99
N LYS A 156 4.03 -30.99 -35.15
CA LYS A 156 5.24 -30.54 -35.86
C LYS A 156 5.31 -29.03 -36.02
N GLN A 157 4.22 -28.39 -36.43
CA GLN A 157 4.20 -26.96 -36.73
C GLN A 157 3.24 -26.22 -35.79
N PRO A 158 3.73 -25.30 -34.94
CA PRO A 158 2.84 -24.57 -34.06
C PRO A 158 2.06 -23.49 -34.81
N ILE A 159 0.85 -23.21 -34.31
CA ILE A 159 0.00 -22.11 -34.79
C ILE A 159 -0.02 -21.03 -33.73
N CYS A 160 0.33 -19.81 -34.11
CA CYS A 160 0.39 -18.68 -33.19
C CYS A 160 -1.02 -18.23 -32.79
N LEU A 161 -1.21 -17.95 -31.50
CA LEU A 161 -2.37 -17.21 -31.01
C LEU A 161 -2.15 -15.70 -31.25
N ASN A 162 -3.24 -14.99 -31.47
CA ASN A 162 -3.30 -13.55 -31.65
C ASN A 162 -3.42 -12.84 -30.28
N ASP A 163 -2.68 -11.76 -30.09
CA ASP A 163 -2.64 -10.93 -28.86
C ASP A 163 -3.39 -9.58 -29.00
N ALA A 164 -4.28 -9.44 -29.98
CA ALA A 164 -5.12 -8.27 -30.23
C ALA A 164 -5.94 -7.83 -28.99
N GLN A 165 -6.26 -8.81 -28.13
CA GLN A 165 -7.03 -8.62 -26.90
C GLN A 165 -6.20 -8.97 -25.66
N TYR A 166 -4.87 -8.84 -25.73
CA TYR A 166 -3.96 -9.07 -24.61
C TYR A 166 -4.48 -8.43 -23.31
N PRO A 167 -4.49 -9.16 -22.17
CA PRO A 167 -3.82 -10.44 -21.90
C PRO A 167 -4.56 -11.71 -22.34
N ASN A 168 -5.67 -11.58 -23.09
CA ASN A 168 -6.37 -12.72 -23.64
C ASN A 168 -5.88 -13.03 -25.07
N TRP A 169 -5.24 -14.18 -25.22
CA TRP A 169 -4.72 -14.70 -26.47
C TRP A 169 -5.79 -15.52 -27.18
N LYS A 170 -5.95 -15.34 -28.49
CA LYS A 170 -7.04 -15.99 -29.24
C LYS A 170 -6.58 -16.67 -30.51
N LEU A 171 -7.18 -17.80 -30.82
CA LEU A 171 -7.10 -18.47 -32.11
C LEU A 171 -8.49 -18.90 -32.55
N SER A 172 -8.87 -18.56 -33.78
CA SER A 172 -10.13 -18.97 -34.39
C SER A 172 -9.83 -19.87 -35.58
N ILE A 173 -10.40 -21.08 -35.57
CA ILE A 173 -10.14 -22.12 -36.56
C ILE A 173 -11.46 -22.50 -37.24
N PRO A 174 -11.58 -22.39 -38.57
CA PRO A 174 -12.73 -22.94 -39.28
C PRO A 174 -12.68 -24.46 -39.25
N VAL A 175 -13.83 -25.09 -39.00
CA VAL A 175 -13.95 -26.54 -38.85
C VAL A 175 -14.89 -27.08 -39.93
N GLU A 176 -14.36 -27.95 -40.78
CA GLU A 176 -15.12 -28.59 -41.87
C GLU A 176 -15.95 -29.78 -41.38
N ASN A 177 -15.43 -30.55 -40.41
CA ASN A 177 -16.12 -31.71 -39.83
C ASN A 177 -16.91 -31.28 -38.57
N PRO A 178 -18.23 -31.56 -38.48
CA PRO A 178 -18.97 -31.25 -37.27
C PRO A 178 -18.42 -31.95 -36.02
N ASN A 179 -17.73 -33.09 -36.14
CA ASN A 179 -17.07 -33.75 -35.02
C ASN A 179 -15.61 -33.28 -34.89
N ILE A 180 -15.28 -32.71 -33.74
CA ILE A 180 -13.94 -32.29 -33.34
C ILE A 180 -13.45 -33.28 -32.28
N GLU A 181 -12.27 -33.84 -32.51
CA GLU A 181 -11.52 -34.59 -31.50
C GLU A 181 -10.06 -34.19 -31.63
N ILE A 182 -9.59 -33.37 -30.69
CA ILE A 182 -8.24 -32.83 -30.70
C ILE A 182 -7.51 -33.14 -29.39
N GLU A 183 -6.22 -33.40 -29.53
CA GLU A 183 -5.25 -33.48 -28.47
C GLU A 183 -4.15 -32.46 -28.79
N PHE A 184 -3.82 -31.59 -27.85
CA PHE A 184 -2.91 -30.47 -28.11
C PHE A 184 -2.13 -30.02 -26.86
N LYS A 185 -1.12 -29.19 -27.10
CA LYS A 185 -0.42 -28.42 -26.08
C LYS A 185 -0.25 -26.97 -26.49
N LEU A 186 -0.20 -26.09 -25.49
CA LEU A 186 0.34 -24.75 -25.63
C LEU A 186 1.87 -24.79 -25.63
N VAL A 187 2.45 -23.93 -26.46
CA VAL A 187 3.90 -23.76 -26.60
C VAL A 187 4.26 -22.28 -26.57
N LEU A 188 5.43 -21.96 -26.04
CA LEU A 188 6.00 -20.62 -26.16
C LEU A 188 6.86 -20.59 -27.41
N LEU A 189 6.63 -19.57 -28.23
CA LEU A 189 7.32 -19.36 -29.50
C LEU A 189 8.23 -18.13 -29.39
N ASN A 190 9.40 -18.19 -30.02
CA ASN A 190 10.21 -16.99 -30.25
C ASN A 190 9.66 -16.15 -31.42
N GLU A 191 10.32 -15.04 -31.74
CA GLU A 191 9.93 -14.16 -32.85
C GLU A 191 9.91 -14.85 -34.23
N LYS A 192 10.68 -15.92 -34.40
CA LYS A 192 10.74 -16.75 -35.62
C LYS A 192 9.68 -17.85 -35.65
N ASN A 193 8.79 -17.88 -34.67
CA ASN A 193 7.77 -18.93 -34.45
C ASN A 193 8.36 -20.33 -34.17
N GLU A 194 9.60 -20.40 -33.68
CA GLU A 194 10.21 -21.65 -33.23
C GLU A 194 9.80 -21.93 -31.78
N ILE A 195 9.52 -23.19 -31.46
CA ILE A 195 9.14 -23.60 -30.11
C ILE A 195 10.36 -23.51 -29.20
N ILE A 196 10.27 -22.69 -28.16
CA ILE A 196 11.31 -22.53 -27.14
C ILE A 196 10.90 -23.13 -25.79
N PHE A 197 9.60 -23.34 -25.56
CA PHE A 197 9.08 -23.97 -24.35
C PHE A 197 7.77 -24.70 -24.64
N TRP A 198 7.57 -25.85 -24.02
CA TRP A 198 6.31 -26.59 -24.04
C TRP A 198 5.63 -26.44 -22.70
N GLU A 199 4.32 -26.22 -22.67
CA GLU A 199 3.61 -26.25 -21.39
C GLU A 199 3.83 -27.60 -20.68
N ILE A 200 3.99 -27.54 -19.37
CA ILE A 200 4.21 -28.70 -18.52
C ILE A 200 2.88 -29.44 -18.31
N GLY A 201 2.93 -30.73 -17.99
CA GLY A 201 1.75 -31.56 -17.75
C GLY A 201 1.36 -32.44 -18.93
N ASN A 202 0.19 -33.07 -18.83
CA ASN A 202 -0.36 -33.93 -19.87
C ASN A 202 -0.85 -33.10 -21.07
N ASN A 203 -1.10 -33.77 -22.20
CA ASN A 203 -1.76 -33.13 -23.32
C ASN A 203 -3.19 -32.73 -22.94
N ARG A 204 -3.64 -31.59 -23.47
CA ARG A 204 -5.02 -31.14 -23.34
C ARG A 204 -5.87 -31.88 -24.36
N HIS A 205 -7.05 -32.33 -23.95
CA HIS A 205 -8.00 -33.03 -24.81
C HIS A 205 -9.28 -32.22 -24.94
N PHE A 206 -9.82 -32.16 -26.15
CA PHE A 206 -11.11 -31.54 -26.41
C PHE A 206 -11.87 -32.33 -27.47
N ASN A 207 -13.11 -32.68 -27.15
CA ASN A 207 -14.01 -33.37 -28.05
C ASN A 207 -15.40 -32.72 -28.04
N PHE A 208 -15.94 -32.42 -29.22
CA PHE A 208 -17.26 -31.84 -29.36
C PHE A 208 -17.86 -32.13 -30.73
N THR A 209 -19.17 -32.33 -30.80
CA THR A 209 -19.88 -32.49 -32.06
C THR A 209 -20.88 -31.36 -32.25
N PHE A 210 -20.70 -30.54 -33.28
CA PHE A 210 -21.65 -29.50 -33.65
C PHE A 210 -23.00 -30.10 -34.07
N PRO A 211 -24.12 -29.46 -33.68
CA PRO A 211 -25.45 -29.96 -34.02
C PRO A 211 -25.80 -29.78 -35.51
N THR A 212 -25.16 -28.83 -36.19
CA THR A 212 -25.38 -28.55 -37.61
C THR A 212 -24.05 -28.29 -38.33
N GLN A 213 -24.07 -28.35 -39.66
CA GLN A 213 -22.85 -28.26 -40.49
C GLN A 213 -22.32 -26.83 -40.69
N ASN A 214 -23.08 -25.79 -40.34
CA ASN A 214 -22.67 -24.40 -40.56
C ASN A 214 -23.21 -23.44 -39.50
N ASN A 215 -22.56 -22.29 -39.38
CA ASN A 215 -23.00 -21.15 -38.57
C ASN A 215 -23.13 -21.47 -37.07
N ASN A 216 -22.19 -22.27 -36.56
CA ASN A 216 -22.00 -22.53 -35.12
C ASN A 216 -20.60 -22.14 -34.68
N GLU A 217 -20.47 -21.78 -33.40
CA GLU A 217 -19.19 -21.47 -32.76
C GLU A 217 -19.03 -22.24 -31.46
N PHE A 218 -17.83 -22.75 -31.21
CA PHE A 218 -17.43 -23.27 -29.91
C PHE A 218 -16.32 -22.40 -29.34
N ASN A 219 -16.53 -21.82 -28.16
CA ASN A 219 -15.56 -20.98 -27.46
C ASN A 219 -14.98 -21.77 -26.29
N LEU A 220 -13.74 -22.22 -26.46
CA LEU A 220 -12.97 -22.93 -25.44
C LEU A 220 -12.05 -21.94 -24.72
N GLN A 221 -12.34 -21.66 -23.45
CA GLN A 221 -11.50 -20.83 -22.60
C GLN A 221 -10.56 -21.70 -21.76
N LEU A 222 -9.25 -21.54 -21.94
CA LEU A 222 -8.22 -22.26 -21.20
C LEU A 222 -7.75 -21.48 -19.97
N ASP A 223 -7.46 -22.21 -18.90
CA ASP A 223 -6.85 -21.72 -17.66
C ASP A 223 -5.33 -21.54 -17.82
N GLY A 224 -4.94 -20.48 -18.53
CA GLY A 224 -3.56 -20.01 -18.66
C GLY A 224 -2.56 -20.99 -19.29
N PHE A 225 -1.29 -20.60 -19.24
CA PHE A 225 -0.15 -21.39 -19.71
C PHE A 225 0.54 -22.08 -18.53
N GLN A 226 0.84 -23.38 -18.63
CA GLN A 226 1.44 -24.14 -17.53
C GLN A 226 2.98 -24.05 -17.54
N PHE A 227 3.53 -23.04 -16.85
CA PHE A 227 4.98 -22.85 -16.65
C PHE A 227 5.60 -23.75 -15.56
N GLY A 228 4.78 -24.43 -14.75
CA GLY A 228 5.25 -25.24 -13.62
C GLY A 228 5.81 -24.40 -12.46
N ASN A 229 7.06 -24.67 -12.07
CA ASN A 229 7.73 -23.96 -10.97
C ASN A 229 8.48 -22.71 -11.40
N GLU A 230 8.59 -22.45 -12.71
CA GLU A 230 9.18 -21.23 -13.24
C GLU A 230 8.26 -20.05 -12.91
N ARG A 231 8.76 -19.10 -12.11
CA ARG A 231 7.99 -17.94 -11.67
C ARG A 231 8.81 -16.68 -11.88
N TRP A 232 8.14 -15.63 -12.32
CA TRP A 232 8.77 -14.33 -12.50
C TRP A 232 9.25 -13.77 -11.16
N LYS A 233 10.48 -13.27 -11.14
CA LYS A 233 11.06 -12.55 -10.01
C LYS A 233 11.64 -11.24 -10.53
N GLY A 234 11.50 -10.17 -9.76
CA GLY A 234 12.03 -8.86 -10.10
C GLY A 234 12.87 -8.25 -8.98
N ALA A 235 13.66 -7.23 -9.32
CA ALA A 235 14.46 -6.47 -8.36
C ALA A 235 14.16 -4.98 -8.51
N GLY A 236 14.21 -4.24 -7.41
CA GLY A 236 13.88 -2.82 -7.40
C GLY A 236 14.71 -2.01 -6.41
N VAL A 237 14.60 -0.69 -6.55
CA VAL A 237 15.22 0.29 -5.64
C VAL A 237 14.15 1.13 -4.96
N ALA A 238 14.37 1.46 -3.68
CA ALA A 238 13.55 2.40 -2.93
C ALA A 238 14.34 3.69 -2.68
N ILE A 239 13.73 4.84 -2.99
CA ILE A 239 14.27 6.18 -2.71
C ILE A 239 13.11 7.18 -2.53
N PRO A 240 13.08 7.98 -1.45
CA PRO A 240 12.11 9.07 -1.33
C PRO A 240 12.34 10.14 -2.40
N VAL A 241 11.26 10.72 -2.95
CA VAL A 241 11.37 11.78 -3.97
C VAL A 241 12.20 12.96 -3.44
N PHE A 242 11.94 13.41 -2.20
CA PHE A 242 12.68 14.52 -1.59
C PHE A 242 14.20 14.29 -1.50
N SER A 243 14.64 13.02 -1.48
CA SER A 243 16.04 12.65 -1.32
C SER A 243 16.82 12.62 -2.63
N ILE A 244 16.15 12.60 -3.78
CA ILE A 244 16.82 12.51 -5.08
C ILE A 244 17.69 13.75 -5.29
N ARG A 245 18.90 13.54 -5.82
CA ARG A 245 19.83 14.61 -6.14
C ARG A 245 20.16 14.57 -7.63
N SER A 246 19.97 15.70 -8.30
CA SER A 246 20.35 15.91 -9.70
C SER A 246 21.25 17.14 -9.83
N GLN A 247 21.99 17.24 -10.93
CA GLN A 247 22.91 18.38 -11.14
C GLN A 247 22.17 19.72 -11.23
N ASN A 248 20.90 19.70 -11.63
CA ASN A 248 20.05 20.88 -11.77
C ASN A 248 18.91 20.94 -10.72
N GLY A 249 19.01 20.20 -9.62
CA GLY A 249 17.97 20.14 -8.59
C GLY A 249 17.91 21.40 -7.73
N PHE A 250 16.73 21.75 -7.23
CA PHE A 250 16.50 22.92 -6.39
C PHE A 250 16.64 22.61 -4.88
N GLY A 251 17.69 21.87 -4.49
CA GLY A 251 17.95 21.46 -3.09
C GLY A 251 17.02 20.39 -2.51
N ILE A 252 16.04 19.92 -3.27
CA ILE A 252 15.15 18.79 -2.99
C ILE A 252 14.94 18.02 -4.29
N GLY A 253 14.69 16.71 -4.23
CA GLY A 253 14.33 15.95 -5.42
C GLY A 253 12.92 16.27 -5.90
N GLU A 254 12.73 16.23 -7.21
CA GLU A 254 11.51 16.64 -7.93
C GLU A 254 10.95 15.48 -8.77
N PHE A 255 9.68 15.56 -9.17
CA PHE A 255 9.03 14.49 -9.94
C PHE A 255 9.77 14.14 -11.23
N LEU A 256 10.36 15.13 -11.91
CA LEU A 256 11.11 14.87 -13.14
C LEU A 256 12.47 14.18 -12.89
N ASP A 257 13.03 14.26 -11.68
CA ASP A 257 14.26 13.54 -11.34
C ASP A 257 14.04 12.02 -11.26
N LEU A 258 12.79 11.56 -11.10
CA LEU A 258 12.45 10.13 -11.19
C LEU A 258 12.84 9.50 -12.53
N LYS A 259 12.96 10.30 -13.60
CA LYS A 259 13.47 9.82 -14.90
C LYS A 259 14.92 9.38 -14.80
N LEU A 260 15.75 10.09 -14.02
CA LEU A 260 17.15 9.72 -13.80
C LEU A 260 17.26 8.44 -12.96
N VAL A 261 16.42 8.30 -11.93
CA VAL A 261 16.34 7.06 -11.14
C VAL A 261 15.88 5.89 -12.00
N THR A 262 14.91 6.12 -12.89
CA THR A 262 14.42 5.13 -13.86
C THR A 262 15.51 4.69 -14.82
N ASP A 263 16.27 5.64 -15.39
CA ASP A 263 17.38 5.34 -16.31
C ASP A 263 18.44 4.48 -15.61
N TRP A 264 18.83 4.86 -14.38
CA TRP A 264 19.77 4.10 -13.58
C TRP A 264 19.26 2.70 -13.23
N ALA A 265 17.99 2.59 -12.78
CA ALA A 265 17.36 1.32 -12.45
C ALA A 265 17.35 0.37 -13.65
N SER A 266 16.88 0.87 -14.81
CA SER A 266 16.86 0.12 -16.07
C SER A 266 18.27 -0.33 -16.50
N GLN A 267 19.27 0.54 -16.39
CA GLN A 267 20.67 0.21 -16.69
C GLN A 267 21.21 -0.92 -15.80
N CYS A 268 20.78 -0.98 -14.53
CA CYS A 268 21.22 -1.98 -13.56
C CYS A 268 20.36 -3.26 -13.58
N GLY A 269 19.40 -3.41 -14.49
CA GLY A 269 18.48 -4.56 -14.54
C GLY A 269 17.38 -4.52 -13.48
N LEU A 270 17.23 -3.41 -12.74
CA LEU A 270 16.15 -3.21 -11.80
C LEU A 270 14.88 -2.81 -12.56
N ASN A 271 13.79 -3.51 -12.29
CA ASN A 271 12.50 -3.36 -12.98
C ASN A 271 11.46 -2.62 -12.13
N LEU A 272 11.86 -2.03 -11.00
CA LEU A 272 10.98 -1.30 -10.11
C LEU A 272 11.68 -0.14 -9.39
N VAL A 273 11.00 1.00 -9.29
CA VAL A 273 11.38 2.13 -8.43
C VAL A 273 10.25 2.37 -7.43
N GLN A 274 10.57 2.31 -6.13
CA GLN A 274 9.66 2.61 -5.04
C GLN A 274 9.95 3.99 -4.46
N VAL A 275 8.89 4.77 -4.24
CA VAL A 275 8.94 6.07 -3.56
C VAL A 275 8.15 6.03 -2.26
N LEU A 276 8.45 6.97 -1.36
CA LEU A 276 7.62 7.28 -0.19
C LEU A 276 6.36 8.07 -0.62
N PRO A 277 5.39 8.32 0.29
CA PRO A 277 4.21 9.10 -0.05
C PRO A 277 4.56 10.45 -0.67
N VAL A 278 3.82 10.82 -1.72
CA VAL A 278 4.06 12.05 -2.50
C VAL A 278 3.00 13.12 -2.30
N ASN A 279 2.15 12.94 -1.29
CA ASN A 279 1.04 13.83 -0.99
C ASN A 279 1.49 15.12 -0.30
N ASP A 280 0.69 16.17 -0.42
CA ASP A 280 0.97 17.43 0.26
C ASP A 280 0.84 17.30 1.77
N THR A 281 1.87 17.74 2.49
CA THR A 281 2.02 17.68 3.96
C THR A 281 2.17 19.07 4.59
N ILE A 282 2.09 20.14 3.81
CA ILE A 282 2.34 21.52 4.29
C ILE A 282 1.16 21.97 5.18
N ALA A 283 1.26 21.74 6.50
CA ALA A 283 0.26 22.15 7.47
C ALA A 283 0.62 23.46 8.17
N ASN A 284 1.88 23.59 8.60
CA ASN A 284 2.33 24.67 9.48
C ASN A 284 3.41 25.56 8.84
N GLN A 285 3.85 25.24 7.62
CA GLN A 285 4.94 25.90 6.89
C GLN A 285 6.28 25.88 7.67
N ASN A 286 6.56 24.78 8.36
CA ASN A 286 7.82 24.57 9.06
C ASN A 286 8.36 23.16 8.81
N TRP A 287 9.55 22.85 9.33
CA TRP A 287 10.23 21.58 9.09
C TRP A 287 9.44 20.32 9.50
N GLN A 288 8.46 20.42 10.41
CA GLN A 288 7.63 19.27 10.82
C GLN A 288 6.74 18.76 9.67
N ASP A 289 6.43 19.63 8.71
CA ASP A 289 5.70 19.27 7.50
C ASP A 289 6.53 18.37 6.55
N SER A 290 7.82 18.14 6.85
CA SER A 290 8.65 17.19 6.08
C SER A 290 8.21 15.73 6.24
N TYR A 291 7.38 15.41 7.24
CA TYR A 291 6.92 14.04 7.51
C TYR A 291 5.93 13.54 6.44
N PRO A 292 6.33 12.61 5.54
CA PRO A 292 5.53 12.26 4.36
C PRO A 292 4.21 11.54 4.67
N TYR A 293 4.05 10.98 5.86
CA TYR A 293 2.84 10.23 6.24
C TYR A 293 1.73 11.13 6.83
N ALA A 294 2.01 12.42 7.09
CA ALA A 294 1.05 13.39 7.62
C ALA A 294 0.42 14.24 6.51
N ALA A 295 -0.21 13.59 5.53
CA ALA A 295 -0.83 14.29 4.40
C ALA A 295 -1.97 15.22 4.85
N ILE A 296 -1.95 16.48 4.39
CA ILE A 296 -3.06 17.43 4.51
C ILE A 296 -4.13 17.22 3.43
N SER A 297 -3.81 16.43 2.39
CA SER A 297 -4.79 15.84 1.47
C SER A 297 -4.26 14.53 0.91
N VAL A 298 -5.07 13.46 0.95
CA VAL A 298 -4.70 12.17 0.34
C VAL A 298 -4.76 12.16 -1.20
N PHE A 299 -5.29 13.24 -1.79
CA PHE A 299 -5.43 13.40 -3.25
C PHE A 299 -4.41 14.37 -3.84
N ALA A 300 -4.08 15.45 -3.11
CA ALA A 300 -3.16 16.47 -3.59
C ALA A 300 -1.70 15.99 -3.55
N LEU A 301 -0.93 16.38 -4.57
CA LEU A 301 0.50 16.11 -4.67
C LEU A 301 1.30 17.21 -3.97
N HIS A 302 2.45 16.87 -3.38
CA HIS A 302 3.28 17.82 -2.66
C HIS A 302 3.88 18.88 -3.62
N PRO A 303 3.62 20.19 -3.40
CA PRO A 303 4.11 21.24 -4.29
C PRO A 303 5.65 21.32 -4.41
N LEU A 304 6.39 20.85 -3.41
CA LEU A 304 7.85 20.89 -3.43
C LEU A 304 8.48 19.95 -4.45
N TYR A 305 7.75 18.96 -4.95
CA TYR A 305 8.25 18.05 -5.99
C TYR A 305 8.05 18.60 -7.41
N VAL A 306 7.42 19.76 -7.57
CA VAL A 306 7.24 20.39 -8.90
C VAL A 306 8.52 21.09 -9.32
N ASN A 307 9.08 20.69 -10.46
CA ASN A 307 10.20 21.39 -11.09
C ASN A 307 9.75 22.75 -11.63
N VAL A 308 10.41 23.81 -11.17
CA VAL A 308 10.03 25.22 -11.47
C VAL A 308 10.24 25.54 -12.95
N GLU A 309 11.34 25.11 -13.55
CA GLU A 309 11.67 25.45 -14.94
C GLU A 309 10.78 24.74 -15.97
N ALA A 310 10.26 23.56 -15.60
CA ALA A 310 9.32 22.79 -16.42
C ALA A 310 7.90 23.38 -16.47
N ILE A 311 7.57 24.36 -15.62
CA ILE A 311 6.31 25.11 -15.68
C ILE A 311 6.36 26.09 -16.86
N ALA A 312 7.33 27.01 -16.83
CA ALA A 312 7.59 28.00 -17.86
C ALA A 312 8.94 28.68 -17.60
N THR A 313 9.53 29.26 -18.66
CA THR A 313 10.72 30.10 -18.51
C THR A 313 10.38 31.40 -17.76
N ILE A 314 11.14 31.72 -16.71
CA ILE A 314 11.03 32.99 -15.97
C ILE A 314 11.48 34.14 -16.90
N LYS A 315 10.55 35.01 -17.32
CA LYS A 315 10.83 36.11 -18.28
C LYS A 315 11.58 37.27 -17.62
N ASN A 316 11.34 37.53 -16.34
CA ASN A 316 12.01 38.61 -15.61
C ASN A 316 13.47 38.23 -15.29
N LYS A 317 14.42 38.92 -15.90
CA LYS A 317 15.86 38.66 -15.75
C LYS A 317 16.36 38.73 -14.30
N LYS A 318 15.84 39.66 -13.49
CA LYS A 318 16.24 39.79 -12.07
C LYS A 318 15.76 38.58 -11.26
N ILE A 319 14.53 38.14 -11.49
CA ILE A 319 13.96 36.97 -10.82
C ILE A 319 14.69 35.69 -11.27
N LYS A 320 14.99 35.55 -12.57
CA LYS A 320 15.78 34.42 -13.09
C LYS A 320 17.19 34.39 -12.50
N SER A 321 17.88 35.53 -12.42
CA SER A 321 19.20 35.58 -11.76
C SER A 321 19.14 35.19 -10.29
N GLN A 322 18.09 35.58 -9.56
CA GLN A 322 17.90 35.13 -8.18
C GLN A 322 17.62 33.62 -8.12
N TYR A 323 16.78 33.12 -9.03
CA TYR A 323 16.48 31.69 -9.15
C TYR A 323 17.74 30.86 -9.37
N ASP A 324 18.62 31.28 -10.27
CA ASP A 324 19.87 30.57 -10.57
C ASP A 324 20.83 30.54 -9.37
N GLN A 325 20.87 31.62 -8.58
CA GLN A 325 21.64 31.69 -7.35
C GLN A 325 21.07 30.77 -6.26
N ASP A 326 19.75 30.85 -6.04
CA ASP A 326 19.07 30.03 -5.04
C ASP A 326 19.18 28.55 -5.42
N LEU A 327 18.95 28.18 -6.69
CA LEU A 327 19.13 26.81 -7.21
C LEU A 327 20.52 26.28 -6.91
N LYS A 328 21.57 27.04 -7.25
CA LYS A 328 22.96 26.63 -7.00
C LYS A 328 23.23 26.43 -5.50
N SER A 329 22.89 27.42 -4.68
CA SER A 329 23.17 27.39 -3.24
C SER A 329 22.45 26.24 -2.52
N LEU A 330 21.19 26.00 -2.87
CA LEU A 330 20.38 24.93 -2.29
C LEU A 330 20.85 23.56 -2.78
N ASN A 331 21.26 23.45 -4.05
CA ASN A 331 21.77 22.19 -4.60
C ASN A 331 23.10 21.74 -3.96
N GLU A 332 23.89 22.68 -3.40
CA GLU A 332 25.15 22.39 -2.71
C GLU A 332 24.95 21.80 -1.29
N LEU A 333 23.77 21.95 -0.67
CA LEU A 333 23.50 21.48 0.69
C LEU A 333 23.57 19.95 0.82
N GLN A 334 24.07 19.46 1.96
CA GLN A 334 24.24 18.02 2.24
C GLN A 334 22.94 17.30 2.64
N SER A 335 21.97 18.06 3.14
CA SER A 335 20.64 17.62 3.55
C SER A 335 19.61 18.60 3.00
N VAL A 336 18.36 18.16 2.88
CA VAL A 336 17.26 19.04 2.46
C VAL A 336 17.03 20.10 3.54
N ASP A 337 17.03 21.37 3.17
CA ASP A 337 16.52 22.45 4.01
C ASP A 337 15.07 22.74 3.61
N PHE A 338 14.14 22.04 4.25
CA PHE A 338 12.73 22.02 3.86
C PHE A 338 12.11 23.42 3.89
N GLU A 339 12.35 24.18 4.95
CA GLU A 339 11.76 25.51 5.17
C GLU A 339 12.28 26.49 4.13
N LEU A 340 13.59 26.51 3.89
CA LEU A 340 14.19 27.40 2.91
C LEU A 340 13.76 27.02 1.49
N VAL A 341 13.76 25.74 1.14
CA VAL A 341 13.28 25.27 -0.17
C VAL A 341 11.80 25.65 -0.37
N LEU A 342 10.97 25.49 0.66
CA LEU A 342 9.55 25.88 0.63
C LEU A 342 9.36 27.37 0.38
N GLU A 343 10.03 28.21 1.18
CA GLU A 343 9.98 29.66 1.03
C GLU A 343 10.34 30.08 -0.40
N LYS A 344 11.48 29.59 -0.90
CA LYS A 344 12.01 29.96 -2.21
C LYS A 344 11.14 29.45 -3.35
N LYS A 345 10.76 28.17 -3.35
CA LYS A 345 9.93 27.60 -4.42
C LYS A 345 8.55 28.27 -4.46
N MET A 346 7.91 28.50 -3.31
CA MET A 346 6.63 29.23 -3.26
C MET A 346 6.76 30.65 -3.84
N TYR A 347 7.86 31.35 -3.58
CA TYR A 347 8.12 32.64 -4.22
C TYR A 347 8.15 32.54 -5.75
N TYR A 348 8.93 31.59 -6.31
CA TYR A 348 9.02 31.43 -7.77
C TYR A 348 7.72 30.95 -8.41
N PHE A 349 6.99 30.05 -7.76
CA PHE A 349 5.69 29.61 -8.24
C PHE A 349 4.70 30.77 -8.33
N ARG A 350 4.66 31.66 -7.33
CA ARG A 350 3.80 32.86 -7.39
C ARG A 350 4.21 33.78 -8.54
N LYS A 351 5.50 33.94 -8.80
CA LYS A 351 6.01 34.73 -9.94
C LYS A 351 5.68 34.11 -11.30
N LEU A 352 5.73 32.79 -11.42
CA LEU A 352 5.29 32.11 -12.64
C LEU A 352 3.77 32.16 -12.80
N PHE A 353 3.00 32.03 -11.72
CA PHE A 353 1.55 32.19 -11.79
C PHE A 353 1.16 33.61 -12.22
N GLU A 354 1.73 34.66 -11.63
CA GLU A 354 1.55 36.05 -12.07
C GLU A 354 1.83 36.22 -13.58
N GLN A 355 2.86 35.53 -14.09
CA GLN A 355 3.30 35.57 -15.48
C GLN A 355 2.35 34.81 -16.43
N GLU A 356 1.86 33.63 -16.03
CA GLU A 356 1.18 32.68 -16.90
C GLU A 356 -0.34 32.59 -16.65
N LYS A 357 -0.88 33.26 -15.63
CA LYS A 357 -2.30 33.13 -15.21
C LYS A 357 -3.32 33.30 -16.33
N ASN A 358 -3.13 34.28 -17.23
CA ASN A 358 -4.08 34.53 -18.30
C ASN A 358 -4.16 33.35 -19.29
N THR A 359 -3.01 32.77 -19.64
CA THR A 359 -2.93 31.60 -20.50
C THR A 359 -3.43 30.35 -19.79
N PHE A 360 -3.07 30.20 -18.51
CA PHE A 360 -3.50 29.08 -17.68
C PHE A 360 -5.03 29.01 -17.54
N LEU A 361 -5.68 30.11 -17.17
CA LEU A 361 -7.14 30.16 -16.95
C LEU A 361 -7.95 29.90 -18.22
N GLN A 362 -7.38 30.20 -19.40
CA GLN A 362 -8.05 29.98 -20.69
C GLN A 362 -7.85 28.56 -21.25
N SER A 363 -6.88 27.80 -20.73
CA SER A 363 -6.49 26.48 -21.24
C SER A 363 -7.58 25.42 -21.10
N GLU A 364 -7.92 24.74 -22.20
CA GLU A 364 -8.89 23.64 -22.21
C GLU A 364 -8.37 22.40 -21.45
N ASN A 365 -7.06 22.16 -21.44
CA ASN A 365 -6.46 21.09 -20.65
C ASN A 365 -6.61 21.35 -19.15
N VAL A 366 -6.47 22.62 -18.73
CA VAL A 366 -6.66 23.03 -17.33
C VAL A 366 -8.12 22.88 -16.93
N LYS A 367 -9.07 23.34 -17.77
CA LYS A 367 -10.50 23.15 -17.53
C LYS A 367 -10.86 21.66 -17.40
N SER A 368 -10.31 20.82 -18.28
CA SER A 368 -10.49 19.37 -18.22
C SER A 368 -9.93 18.75 -16.94
N PHE A 369 -8.73 19.17 -16.52
CA PHE A 369 -8.14 18.75 -15.25
C PHE A 369 -8.99 19.16 -14.05
N VAL A 370 -9.44 20.42 -14.00
CA VAL A 370 -10.29 20.93 -12.92
C VAL A 370 -11.60 20.16 -12.86
N ASN A 371 -12.28 19.97 -13.99
CA ASN A 371 -13.54 19.24 -14.05
C ASN A 371 -13.38 17.78 -13.61
N ALA A 372 -12.29 17.10 -14.01
CA ALA A 372 -12.02 15.72 -13.61
C ALA A 372 -11.70 15.56 -12.11
N ASN A 373 -11.29 16.64 -11.43
CA ASN A 373 -10.79 16.60 -10.06
C ASN A 373 -11.58 17.51 -9.10
N GLU A 374 -12.69 18.11 -9.54
CA GLU A 374 -13.31 19.22 -8.84
C GLU A 374 -13.73 18.90 -7.39
N GLU A 375 -14.12 17.65 -7.15
CA GLU A 375 -14.60 17.18 -5.85
C GLU A 375 -13.56 17.35 -4.74
N TRP A 376 -12.30 16.99 -5.00
CA TRP A 376 -11.22 17.13 -4.01
C TRP A 376 -10.40 18.40 -4.23
N LEU A 377 -10.21 18.82 -5.48
CA LEU A 377 -9.34 19.92 -5.84
C LEU A 377 -9.90 21.26 -5.38
N LYS A 378 -11.22 21.46 -5.49
CA LYS A 378 -11.83 22.73 -5.09
C LYS A 378 -11.74 22.97 -3.57
N PRO A 379 -12.13 22.00 -2.71
CA PRO A 379 -11.90 22.13 -1.27
C PRO A 379 -10.42 22.29 -0.92
N TYR A 380 -9.52 21.52 -1.53
CA TYR A 380 -8.08 21.61 -1.24
C TYR A 380 -7.49 22.99 -1.54
N ALA A 381 -7.83 23.60 -2.68
CA ALA A 381 -7.29 24.91 -3.04
C ALA A 381 -7.78 26.02 -2.10
N VAL A 382 -9.04 25.94 -1.66
CA VAL A 382 -9.59 26.86 -0.64
C VAL A 382 -8.98 26.60 0.73
N PHE A 383 -8.82 25.33 1.13
CA PHE A 383 -8.16 24.92 2.37
C PHE A 383 -6.74 25.51 2.46
N CYS A 384 -5.93 25.39 1.41
CA CYS A 384 -4.57 25.93 1.39
C CYS A 384 -4.55 27.46 1.50
N HIS A 385 -5.48 28.14 0.84
CA HIS A 385 -5.64 29.60 0.95
C HIS A 385 -6.06 30.02 2.36
N LEU A 386 -7.01 29.32 2.98
CA LEU A 386 -7.45 29.59 4.35
C LEU A 386 -6.33 29.31 5.37
N ARG A 387 -5.59 28.19 5.23
CA ARG A 387 -4.40 27.88 6.03
C ARG A 387 -3.41 29.03 6.01
N ASP A 388 -3.09 29.56 4.83
CA ASP A 388 -2.15 30.67 4.68
C ASP A 388 -2.69 31.99 5.29
N LYS A 389 -3.98 32.25 5.08
CA LYS A 389 -4.66 33.48 5.57
C LYS A 389 -4.72 33.52 7.10
N PHE A 390 -5.06 32.39 7.73
CA PHE A 390 -5.15 32.25 9.18
C PHE A 390 -3.83 31.82 9.84
N LYS A 391 -2.82 31.46 9.04
CA LYS A 391 -1.49 30.96 9.50
C LYS A 391 -1.57 29.71 10.38
N THR A 392 -2.60 28.89 10.18
CA THR A 392 -2.80 27.62 10.88
C THR A 392 -3.66 26.70 10.02
N SER A 393 -3.33 25.41 9.98
CA SER A 393 -4.20 24.39 9.38
C SER A 393 -5.33 23.97 10.32
N ASN A 394 -5.28 24.36 11.60
CA ASN A 394 -6.35 24.08 12.55
C ASN A 394 -7.60 24.87 12.14
N PHE A 395 -8.51 24.19 11.43
CA PHE A 395 -9.69 24.83 10.87
C PHE A 395 -10.66 25.32 11.95
N GLU A 396 -10.59 24.81 13.19
CA GLU A 396 -11.36 25.35 14.32
C GLU A 396 -11.12 26.86 14.54
N ASP A 397 -9.92 27.35 14.18
CA ASP A 397 -9.52 28.75 14.30
C ASP A 397 -9.97 29.62 13.11
N TRP A 398 -10.66 29.06 12.11
CA TRP A 398 -11.05 29.76 10.86
C TRP A 398 -12.39 30.49 10.90
N MET A 399 -12.90 30.79 12.10
CA MET A 399 -14.16 31.51 12.31
C MET A 399 -15.34 30.87 11.56
N GLU A 400 -15.91 31.56 10.56
CA GLU A 400 -17.06 31.09 9.77
C GLU A 400 -16.76 29.89 8.86
N PHE A 401 -15.48 29.57 8.64
CA PHE A 401 -15.00 28.42 7.86
C PHE A 401 -14.58 27.24 8.75
N SER A 402 -14.80 27.30 10.06
CA SER A 402 -14.48 26.21 11.00
C SER A 402 -15.22 24.91 10.70
N THR A 403 -16.40 25.00 10.10
CA THR A 403 -17.12 23.88 9.53
C THR A 403 -17.19 24.04 8.01
N PHE A 404 -16.91 22.96 7.29
CA PHE A 404 -16.99 22.95 5.84
C PHE A 404 -18.42 23.22 5.34
N ASP A 405 -18.51 24.07 4.32
CA ASP A 405 -19.76 24.37 3.61
C ASP A 405 -19.45 24.59 2.13
N LEU A 406 -19.95 23.68 1.29
CA LEU A 406 -19.72 23.69 -0.15
C LEU A 406 -20.13 25.04 -0.78
N LYS A 407 -21.26 25.64 -0.36
CA LYS A 407 -21.76 26.90 -0.93
C LYS A 407 -20.84 28.08 -0.61
N LYS A 408 -20.23 28.08 0.58
CA LYS A 408 -19.28 29.14 0.97
C LYS A 408 -18.01 29.08 0.13
N ILE A 409 -17.52 27.88 -0.19
CA ILE A 409 -16.30 27.72 -0.96
C ILE A 409 -16.51 27.96 -2.46
N GLU A 410 -17.71 27.70 -3.00
CA GLU A 410 -18.04 27.95 -4.41
C GLU A 410 -17.81 29.42 -4.81
N GLY A 411 -18.07 30.37 -3.91
CA GLY A 411 -17.86 31.80 -4.15
C GLY A 411 -16.40 32.18 -4.46
N PHE A 412 -15.42 31.39 -4.01
CA PHE A 412 -13.99 31.64 -4.30
C PHE A 412 -13.61 31.40 -5.76
N TYR A 413 -14.48 30.73 -6.52
CA TYR A 413 -14.27 30.40 -7.94
C TYR A 413 -14.92 31.41 -8.89
N ASP A 414 -15.60 32.44 -8.37
CA ASP A 414 -16.03 33.59 -9.16
C ASP A 414 -14.82 34.49 -9.46
N GLU A 415 -14.58 34.80 -10.74
CA GLU A 415 -13.51 35.70 -11.19
C GLU A 415 -13.54 37.09 -10.51
N LYS A 416 -14.71 37.52 -10.02
CA LYS A 416 -14.90 38.79 -9.31
C LYS A 416 -14.58 38.68 -7.81
N HIS A 417 -14.39 37.47 -7.27
CA HIS A 417 -14.07 37.28 -5.87
C HIS A 417 -12.65 37.80 -5.57
N LYS A 418 -12.50 38.58 -4.49
CA LYS A 418 -11.21 39.21 -4.12
C LYS A 418 -10.07 38.21 -3.87
N GLU A 419 -10.41 36.97 -3.54
CA GLU A 419 -9.45 35.89 -3.23
C GLU A 419 -9.36 34.84 -4.36
N PHE A 420 -9.99 35.09 -5.53
CA PHE A 420 -10.00 34.18 -6.68
C PHE A 420 -8.58 33.77 -7.13
N GLU A 421 -7.69 34.74 -7.36
CA GLU A 421 -6.33 34.46 -7.81
C GLU A 421 -5.53 33.64 -6.78
N ALA A 422 -5.79 33.84 -5.49
CA ALA A 422 -5.11 33.10 -4.42
C ALA A 422 -5.52 31.62 -4.41
N VAL A 423 -6.77 31.30 -4.73
CA VAL A 423 -7.25 29.92 -4.87
C VAL A 423 -6.78 29.31 -6.19
N GLN A 424 -6.84 30.06 -7.29
CA GLN A 424 -6.34 29.60 -8.60
C GLN A 424 -4.85 29.26 -8.60
N PHE A 425 -4.05 29.93 -7.77
CA PHE A 425 -2.65 29.60 -7.56
C PHE A 425 -2.44 28.14 -7.11
N TYR A 426 -3.28 27.62 -6.21
CA TYR A 426 -3.18 26.25 -5.74
C TYR A 426 -3.63 25.23 -6.80
N ILE A 427 -4.61 25.59 -7.63
CA ILE A 427 -5.00 24.78 -8.80
C ILE A 427 -3.86 24.72 -9.81
N PHE A 428 -3.18 25.85 -10.05
CA PHE A 428 -2.00 25.94 -10.90
C PHE A 428 -0.90 24.99 -10.44
N LEU A 429 -0.58 24.98 -9.14
CA LEU A 429 0.40 24.05 -8.56
C LEU A 429 0.00 22.59 -8.77
N GLN A 430 -1.23 22.22 -8.45
CA GLN A 430 -1.69 20.83 -8.58
C GLN A 430 -1.75 20.36 -10.04
N TYR A 431 -2.12 21.24 -10.98
CA TYR A 431 -2.08 20.93 -12.42
C TYR A 431 -0.65 20.61 -12.89
N HIS A 432 0.33 21.42 -12.49
CA HIS A 432 1.72 21.18 -12.88
C HIS A 432 2.33 19.97 -12.17
N ALA A 433 1.95 19.72 -10.91
CA ALA A 433 2.33 18.50 -10.20
C ALA A 433 1.79 17.24 -10.89
N ASP A 434 0.50 17.24 -11.25
CA ASP A 434 -0.16 16.15 -11.98
C ASP A 434 0.56 15.85 -13.31
N LEU A 435 0.82 16.90 -14.09
CA LEU A 435 1.50 16.77 -15.37
C LEU A 435 2.90 16.17 -15.22
N GLN A 436 3.70 16.68 -14.28
CA GLN A 436 5.08 16.24 -14.12
C GLN A 436 5.19 14.82 -13.59
N LEU A 437 4.34 14.42 -12.63
CA LEU A 437 4.34 13.05 -12.12
C LEU A 437 3.82 12.06 -13.17
N LYS A 438 2.78 12.39 -13.94
CA LYS A 438 2.34 11.57 -15.09
C LYS A 438 3.42 11.42 -16.14
N LEU A 439 4.17 12.48 -16.43
CA LEU A 439 5.30 12.44 -17.35
C LEU A 439 6.45 11.54 -16.83
N ALA A 440 6.70 11.53 -15.53
CA ALA A 440 7.69 10.64 -14.92
C ALA A 440 7.21 9.18 -14.91
N HIS A 441 5.96 8.93 -14.55
CA HIS A 441 5.32 7.61 -14.58
C HIS A 441 5.34 7.01 -15.99
N GLN A 442 4.86 7.75 -17.00
CA GLN A 442 4.87 7.27 -18.38
C GLN A 442 6.30 6.96 -18.87
N TYR A 443 7.30 7.75 -18.46
CA TYR A 443 8.70 7.49 -18.78
C TYR A 443 9.19 6.17 -18.15
N ALA A 444 8.82 5.90 -16.89
CA ALA A 444 9.12 4.63 -16.23
C ALA A 444 8.46 3.44 -16.94
N VAL A 445 7.19 3.56 -17.31
CA VAL A 445 6.45 2.56 -18.08
C VAL A 445 7.15 2.26 -19.42
N ASP A 446 7.60 3.29 -20.15
CA ASP A 446 8.28 3.12 -21.44
C ASP A 446 9.66 2.49 -21.30
N LYS A 447 10.29 2.60 -20.12
CA LYS A 447 11.54 1.92 -19.76
C LYS A 447 11.32 0.55 -19.12
N LYS A 448 10.07 0.08 -19.04
CA LYS A 448 9.66 -1.16 -18.35
C LYS A 448 10.06 -1.21 -16.88
N VAL A 449 10.01 -0.05 -16.22
CA VAL A 449 10.26 0.09 -14.78
C VAL A 449 8.93 0.42 -14.12
N VAL A 450 8.49 -0.44 -13.20
CA VAL A 450 7.28 -0.26 -12.40
C VAL A 450 7.51 0.90 -11.44
N LEU A 451 6.64 1.91 -11.46
CA LEU A 451 6.66 2.95 -10.42
C LEU A 451 5.74 2.53 -9.27
N LYS A 452 6.33 2.27 -8.12
CA LYS A 452 5.65 1.80 -6.91
C LYS A 452 5.49 2.93 -5.90
N GLY A 453 4.25 3.35 -5.65
CA GLY A 453 3.92 4.35 -4.64
C GLY A 453 3.83 3.78 -3.23
N ASP A 454 3.56 4.66 -2.28
CA ASP A 454 3.29 4.34 -0.88
C ASP A 454 2.07 5.12 -0.37
N LEU A 455 1.15 4.41 0.27
CA LEU A 455 -0.11 4.94 0.79
C LEU A 455 -0.04 4.90 2.32
N PRO A 456 0.01 6.06 3.01
CA PRO A 456 -0.14 6.15 4.46
C PRO A 456 -1.51 5.66 4.92
N ILE A 457 -1.58 4.90 6.02
CA ILE A 457 -2.88 4.46 6.52
C ILE A 457 -3.76 5.63 6.97
N GLY A 458 -3.18 6.73 7.50
CA GLY A 458 -3.93 7.83 8.10
C GLY A 458 -3.98 9.11 7.27
N ILE A 459 -4.59 10.14 7.86
CA ILE A 459 -4.58 11.54 7.40
C ILE A 459 -4.07 12.43 8.52
N TYR A 460 -3.54 13.61 8.20
CA TYR A 460 -3.29 14.61 9.23
C TYR A 460 -4.62 15.08 9.86
N ARG A 461 -4.62 15.29 11.18
CA ARG A 461 -5.82 15.65 11.95
C ARG A 461 -6.47 16.94 11.46
N HIS A 462 -5.64 17.93 11.15
CA HIS A 462 -6.09 19.24 10.66
C HIS A 462 -5.90 19.33 9.14
N SER A 463 -6.31 18.29 8.42
CA SER A 463 -6.21 18.19 6.96
C SER A 463 -7.47 18.71 6.26
N CYS A 464 -7.39 18.90 4.94
CA CYS A 464 -8.55 19.15 4.10
C CYS A 464 -9.53 17.98 4.14
N ASP A 465 -9.04 16.73 4.20
CA ASP A 465 -9.90 15.55 4.29
C ASP A 465 -10.75 15.54 5.58
N ALA A 466 -10.14 15.87 6.72
CA ALA A 466 -10.83 15.98 8.00
C ALA A 466 -11.76 17.20 8.06
N TRP A 467 -11.40 18.31 7.41
CA TRP A 467 -12.26 19.49 7.32
C TRP A 467 -13.53 19.23 6.51
N VAL A 468 -13.39 18.56 5.36
CA VAL A 468 -14.50 18.32 4.41
C VAL A 468 -15.47 17.25 4.91
N ALA A 469 -14.96 16.16 5.50
CA ALA A 469 -15.76 15.02 5.89
C ALA A 469 -15.34 14.44 7.26
N PRO A 470 -15.43 15.24 8.35
CA PRO A 470 -15.00 14.82 9.68
C PRO A 470 -15.72 13.56 10.20
N GLU A 471 -16.94 13.30 9.73
CA GLU A 471 -17.76 12.15 10.12
C GLU A 471 -17.18 10.80 9.67
N LEU A 472 -16.24 10.80 8.71
CA LEU A 472 -15.52 9.61 8.26
C LEU A 472 -14.43 9.19 9.25
N TYR A 473 -14.19 9.99 10.30
CA TYR A 473 -13.10 9.81 11.25
C TYR A 473 -13.59 9.90 12.70
N ASN A 474 -12.92 9.17 13.60
CA ASN A 474 -13.10 9.33 15.03
C ASN A 474 -12.13 10.43 15.51
N MET A 475 -12.59 11.67 15.49
CA MET A 475 -11.75 12.84 15.80
C MET A 475 -11.31 12.92 17.26
N ASN A 476 -11.96 12.21 18.19
CA ASN A 476 -11.56 12.17 19.61
C ASN A 476 -10.51 11.10 19.92
N GLU A 477 -9.93 10.50 18.88
CA GLU A 477 -9.09 9.32 18.97
C GLU A 477 -7.85 9.50 18.10
N GLN A 478 -6.82 8.70 18.38
CA GLN A 478 -5.51 8.80 17.73
C GLN A 478 -5.02 7.41 17.33
N ALA A 479 -4.55 7.24 16.10
CA ALA A 479 -3.91 6.03 15.64
C ALA A 479 -2.47 5.94 16.17
N GLY A 480 -2.02 4.73 16.44
CA GLY A 480 -0.67 4.47 16.91
C GLY A 480 -0.28 3.00 16.77
N ALA A 481 0.70 2.61 17.57
CA ALA A 481 1.13 1.23 17.75
C ALA A 481 1.21 0.88 19.25
N PRO A 482 0.88 -0.37 19.63
CA PRO A 482 1.11 -0.83 21.00
C PRO A 482 2.60 -0.86 21.34
N PRO A 483 2.97 -0.90 22.63
CA PRO A 483 4.35 -1.15 23.05
C PRO A 483 4.96 -2.42 22.47
N ASP A 484 6.20 -2.32 22.00
CA ASP A 484 7.02 -3.42 21.51
C ASP A 484 8.49 -3.28 21.95
N ASP A 485 9.38 -4.11 21.42
CA ASP A 485 10.81 -4.12 21.79
C ASP A 485 11.58 -2.91 21.25
N PHE A 486 11.07 -2.22 20.23
CA PHE A 486 11.67 -1.02 19.62
C PHE A 486 11.10 0.27 20.24
N ALA A 487 9.83 0.27 20.62
CA ALA A 487 9.11 1.38 21.24
C ALA A 487 8.40 0.91 22.51
N VAL A 488 9.12 0.90 23.65
CA VAL A 488 8.65 0.34 24.93
C VAL A 488 7.42 1.02 25.54
N LEU A 489 7.07 2.22 25.08
CA LEU A 489 5.86 2.97 25.47
C LEU A 489 4.79 2.97 24.37
N GLY A 490 5.02 2.23 23.29
CA GLY A 490 4.24 2.31 22.06
C GLY A 490 4.52 3.59 21.27
N GLN A 491 3.77 3.79 20.20
CA GLN A 491 3.88 4.97 19.35
C GLN A 491 2.51 5.63 19.22
N ASN A 492 2.48 6.96 19.26
CA ASN A 492 1.30 7.75 18.97
C ASN A 492 1.56 8.57 17.72
N TRP A 493 0.87 8.25 16.63
CA TRP A 493 1.04 8.93 15.34
C TRP A 493 0.18 10.18 15.22
N GLY A 494 -0.78 10.39 16.13
CA GLY A 494 -1.62 11.59 16.20
C GLY A 494 -2.75 11.67 15.16
N PHE A 495 -2.78 10.76 14.17
CA PHE A 495 -3.83 10.70 13.14
C PHE A 495 -5.17 10.26 13.71
N PRO A 496 -6.32 10.80 13.27
CA PRO A 496 -7.60 10.24 13.68
C PRO A 496 -7.79 8.83 13.09
N THR A 497 -8.53 7.96 13.79
CA THR A 497 -8.90 6.64 13.26
C THR A 497 -10.13 6.72 12.37
N TYR A 498 -10.38 5.71 11.53
CA TYR A 498 -11.53 5.71 10.63
C TYR A 498 -12.85 5.31 11.31
N ASN A 499 -13.93 5.97 10.92
CA ASN A 499 -15.29 5.51 11.14
C ASN A 499 -15.72 4.57 10.01
N TRP A 500 -15.27 3.31 10.10
CA TRP A 500 -15.54 2.28 9.09
C TRP A 500 -17.04 2.01 8.89
N GLU A 501 -17.87 2.23 9.90
CA GLU A 501 -19.33 2.04 9.80
C GLU A 501 -19.97 3.09 8.90
N VAL A 502 -19.56 4.36 9.01
CA VAL A 502 -20.02 5.42 8.12
C VAL A 502 -19.51 5.19 6.70
N MET A 503 -18.22 4.84 6.55
CA MET A 503 -17.64 4.52 5.23
C MET A 503 -18.29 3.30 4.56
N ALA A 504 -18.80 2.33 5.31
CA ALA A 504 -19.48 1.19 4.73
C ALA A 504 -20.81 1.55 4.04
N LYS A 505 -21.46 2.67 4.43
CA LYS A 505 -22.78 3.08 3.91
C LYS A 505 -22.77 3.43 2.43
N ASP A 506 -21.64 3.90 1.91
CA ASP A 506 -21.47 4.25 0.49
C ASP A 506 -20.53 3.28 -0.25
N ASN A 507 -20.35 2.08 0.32
CA ASN A 507 -19.41 1.07 -0.17
C ASN A 507 -17.97 1.62 -0.29
N TYR A 508 -17.52 2.28 0.77
CA TYR A 508 -16.16 2.80 0.96
C TYR A 508 -15.76 3.80 -0.14
N GLY A 509 -16.66 4.73 -0.45
CA GLY A 509 -16.51 5.68 -1.56
C GLY A 509 -15.22 6.51 -1.48
N TRP A 510 -14.91 7.06 -0.30
CA TRP A 510 -13.67 7.84 -0.07
C TRP A 510 -12.41 7.02 -0.37
N TRP A 511 -12.33 5.80 0.16
CA TRP A 511 -11.20 4.89 -0.05
C TRP A 511 -11.05 4.45 -1.51
N ARG A 512 -12.16 4.15 -2.19
CA ARG A 512 -12.14 3.80 -3.61
C ARG A 512 -11.62 4.95 -4.46
N LYS A 513 -12.07 6.19 -4.21
CA LYS A 513 -11.58 7.39 -4.91
C LYS A 513 -10.08 7.61 -4.64
N ARG A 514 -9.63 7.40 -3.41
CA ARG A 514 -8.20 7.46 -3.05
C ARG A 514 -7.36 6.48 -3.87
N MET A 515 -7.80 5.22 -3.96
CA MET A 515 -7.13 4.18 -4.76
C MET A 515 -7.14 4.51 -6.26
N GLN A 516 -8.27 5.01 -6.78
CA GLN A 516 -8.39 5.45 -8.17
C GLN A 516 -7.42 6.58 -8.49
N LYS A 517 -7.35 7.60 -7.60
CA LYS A 517 -6.46 8.75 -7.82
C LYS A 517 -4.99 8.33 -7.88
N LEU A 518 -4.54 7.47 -6.96
CA LEU A 518 -3.17 6.98 -6.94
C LEU A 518 -2.84 6.12 -8.18
N SER A 519 -3.82 5.42 -8.75
CA SER A 519 -3.64 4.63 -9.98
C SER A 519 -3.36 5.46 -11.23
N GLU A 520 -3.52 6.79 -11.17
CA GLU A 520 -3.10 7.70 -12.24
C GLU A 520 -1.57 7.89 -12.29
N TYR A 521 -0.86 7.55 -11.20
CA TYR A 521 0.57 7.86 -11.04
C TYR A 521 1.44 6.63 -10.77
N PHE A 522 0.84 5.51 -10.36
CA PHE A 522 1.56 4.33 -9.91
C PHE A 522 1.01 3.04 -10.51
N ASP A 523 1.91 2.09 -10.75
CA ASP A 523 1.59 0.75 -11.27
C ASP A 523 1.41 -0.27 -10.13
N ALA A 524 2.06 0.00 -9.01
CA ALA A 524 2.05 -0.77 -7.78
C ALA A 524 1.96 0.17 -6.57
N LEU A 525 1.44 -0.34 -5.45
CA LEU A 525 1.25 0.45 -4.24
C LEU A 525 1.64 -0.36 -3.00
N ARG A 526 2.47 0.25 -2.13
CA ARG A 526 2.55 -0.16 -0.72
C ARG A 526 1.34 0.41 0.02
N ILE A 527 0.59 -0.43 0.70
CA ILE A 527 -0.36 0.00 1.72
C ILE A 527 0.38 -0.07 3.05
N ASP A 528 0.72 1.10 3.59
CA ASP A 528 1.28 1.26 4.92
C ASP A 528 0.29 0.72 5.96
N HIS A 529 0.81 -0.01 6.95
CA HIS A 529 0.06 -0.58 8.05
C HIS A 529 -1.24 -1.26 7.60
N ILE A 530 -1.14 -2.26 6.71
CA ILE A 530 -2.33 -2.94 6.16
C ILE A 530 -3.19 -3.59 7.26
N LEU A 531 -2.58 -3.81 8.43
CA LEU A 531 -3.28 -4.22 9.64
C LEU A 531 -4.45 -3.30 9.98
N GLY A 532 -4.41 -2.00 9.65
CA GLY A 532 -5.48 -1.02 9.85
C GLY A 532 -6.85 -1.42 9.28
N PHE A 533 -6.89 -2.29 8.26
CA PHE A 533 -8.12 -2.85 7.71
C PHE A 533 -8.72 -3.98 8.55
N PHE A 534 -7.87 -4.70 9.29
CA PHE A 534 -8.24 -5.70 10.27
C PHE A 534 -8.62 -5.01 11.59
N ARG A 535 -7.70 -4.17 12.09
CA ARG A 535 -7.74 -3.44 13.36
C ARG A 535 -6.72 -2.29 13.34
N ILE A 536 -6.96 -1.24 14.10
CA ILE A 536 -5.96 -0.21 14.37
C ILE A 536 -5.79 -0.03 15.88
N TRP A 537 -4.57 0.28 16.33
CA TRP A 537 -4.36 0.67 17.73
C TRP A 537 -4.84 2.11 17.91
N GLN A 538 -5.82 2.28 18.79
CA GLN A 538 -6.53 3.53 19.02
C GLN A 538 -6.22 4.03 20.42
N ILE A 539 -5.65 5.23 20.50
CA ILE A 539 -5.21 5.92 21.71
C ILE A 539 -6.14 7.13 21.92
N PRO A 540 -6.77 7.27 23.09
CA PRO A 540 -7.58 8.46 23.39
C PRO A 540 -6.79 9.77 23.28
N THR A 541 -7.46 10.87 22.92
CA THR A 541 -6.79 12.19 22.75
C THR A 541 -6.26 12.79 24.05
N ASP A 542 -6.66 12.28 25.21
CA ASP A 542 -6.15 12.70 26.51
C ASP A 542 -4.90 11.91 26.97
N GLN A 543 -4.43 10.97 26.14
CA GLN A 543 -3.20 10.20 26.34
C GLN A 543 -2.09 10.63 25.36
N ILE A 544 -0.84 10.48 25.78
CA ILE A 544 0.36 10.81 24.99
C ILE A 544 1.04 9.54 24.48
N GLU A 545 1.16 8.53 25.34
CA GLU A 545 1.83 7.25 25.08
C GLU A 545 0.85 6.19 24.56
N GLY A 546 1.38 5.14 23.94
CA GLY A 546 0.60 4.04 23.39
C GLY A 546 0.10 3.03 24.41
N THR A 547 0.52 3.11 25.69
CA THR A 547 0.23 2.10 26.72
C THR A 547 -1.25 1.97 27.08
N LEU A 548 -2.01 3.06 26.93
CA LEU A 548 -3.44 3.13 27.22
C LEU A 548 -4.32 3.12 25.96
N GLY A 549 -3.75 2.65 24.84
CA GLY A 549 -4.54 2.38 23.64
C GLY A 549 -5.32 1.07 23.71
N MET A 550 -6.23 0.88 22.77
CA MET A 550 -7.04 -0.31 22.57
C MET A 550 -7.19 -0.59 21.07
N PHE A 551 -7.37 -1.86 20.67
CA PHE A 551 -7.64 -2.15 19.26
C PHE A 551 -9.02 -1.66 18.82
N ASN A 552 -9.16 -1.19 17.58
CA ASN A 552 -10.44 -0.86 16.97
C ASN A 552 -10.56 -1.49 15.59
N PRO A 553 -11.58 -2.32 15.32
CA PRO A 553 -12.60 -2.79 16.27
C PRO A 553 -12.05 -3.85 17.23
N ARG A 554 -12.76 -4.10 18.32
CA ARG A 554 -12.41 -5.07 19.37
C ARG A 554 -13.64 -5.75 19.96
N LEU A 555 -13.41 -6.86 20.64
CA LEU A 555 -14.35 -7.64 21.42
C LEU A 555 -13.95 -7.52 22.90
N PRO A 556 -14.47 -6.51 23.63
CA PRO A 556 -14.14 -6.34 25.04
C PRO A 556 -14.77 -7.47 25.88
N PHE A 557 -14.22 -7.69 27.08
CA PHE A 557 -14.78 -8.65 28.03
C PHE A 557 -16.00 -8.07 28.74
N HIS A 558 -17.10 -8.81 28.77
CA HIS A 558 -18.20 -8.46 29.67
C HIS A 558 -17.80 -8.69 31.12
N ILE A 559 -18.30 -7.87 32.04
CA ILE A 559 -18.02 -7.94 33.48
C ILE A 559 -18.29 -9.34 34.07
N ASP A 560 -19.35 -10.01 33.63
CA ASP A 560 -19.69 -11.36 34.10
C ASP A 560 -18.73 -12.43 33.56
N GLU A 561 -18.16 -12.22 32.37
CA GLU A 561 -17.12 -13.10 31.85
C GLU A 561 -15.87 -13.03 32.74
N ILE A 562 -15.46 -11.83 33.15
CA ILE A 562 -14.32 -11.64 34.06
C ILE A 562 -14.58 -12.29 35.41
N LYS A 563 -15.75 -12.02 36.02
CA LYS A 563 -16.16 -12.61 37.31
C LYS A 563 -16.18 -14.14 37.27
N SER A 564 -16.54 -14.74 36.13
CA SER A 564 -16.58 -16.21 35.99
C SER A 564 -15.20 -16.88 36.07
N LYS A 565 -14.09 -16.13 35.93
CA LYS A 565 -12.73 -16.69 35.84
C LYS A 565 -12.00 -16.79 37.18
N GLY A 566 -12.55 -16.28 38.29
CA GLY A 566 -11.87 -16.28 39.59
C GLY A 566 -12.75 -15.93 40.79
N LYS A 567 -12.28 -16.26 42.00
CA LYS A 567 -12.99 -15.97 43.27
C LYS A 567 -12.76 -14.55 43.82
N VAL A 568 -11.74 -13.84 43.33
CA VAL A 568 -11.40 -12.48 43.76
C VAL A 568 -11.48 -11.56 42.56
N TYR A 569 -12.31 -10.52 42.72
CA TYR A 569 -12.63 -9.53 41.72
C TYR A 569 -12.52 -8.16 42.38
N ASP A 570 -11.48 -7.41 42.03
CA ASP A 570 -11.25 -6.06 42.52
C ASP A 570 -11.12 -5.12 41.32
N LEU A 571 -12.26 -4.83 40.69
CA LEU A 571 -12.31 -3.99 39.50
C LEU A 571 -11.77 -2.59 39.78
N GLU A 572 -12.03 -2.05 40.96
CA GLU A 572 -11.55 -0.73 41.34
C GLU A 572 -10.02 -0.69 41.35
N ARG A 573 -9.36 -1.71 41.90
CA ARG A 573 -7.90 -1.85 41.81
C ARG A 573 -7.41 -2.03 40.38
N TRP A 574 -8.15 -2.75 39.54
CA TRP A 574 -7.70 -3.09 38.19
C TRP A 574 -7.87 -1.95 37.19
N THR A 575 -8.83 -1.04 37.40
CA THR A 575 -9.15 0.05 36.46
C THR A 575 -8.70 1.43 36.93
N LYS A 576 -8.29 1.60 38.18
CA LYS A 576 -7.71 2.85 38.68
C LYS A 576 -6.19 2.76 38.81
N PRO A 577 -5.45 3.88 38.61
CA PRO A 577 -4.01 3.94 38.84
C PRO A 577 -3.61 3.35 40.19
N TYR A 578 -2.80 2.30 40.18
CA TYR A 578 -2.26 1.66 41.38
C TYR A 578 -1.04 2.45 41.87
N ILE A 579 -1.23 3.30 42.88
CA ILE A 579 -0.16 4.17 43.42
C ILE A 579 0.09 3.84 44.88
N ARG A 580 1.31 3.42 45.24
CA ARG A 580 1.72 3.04 46.61
C ARG A 580 2.98 3.79 47.03
N GLY A 581 3.00 4.25 48.28
CA GLY A 581 4.08 5.09 48.81
C GLY A 581 5.49 4.50 48.71
N HIS A 582 5.61 3.17 48.75
CA HIS A 582 6.90 2.49 48.80
C HIS A 582 7.68 2.49 47.47
N PHE A 583 7.02 2.58 46.31
CA PHE A 583 7.72 2.69 45.01
C PHE A 583 7.83 4.13 44.50
N LEU A 584 7.14 5.11 45.11
CA LEU A 584 7.23 6.51 44.69
C LEU A 584 8.67 7.06 44.80
N GLU A 585 9.44 6.59 45.77
CA GLU A 585 10.85 6.97 45.92
C GLU A 585 11.70 6.51 44.73
N SER A 586 11.42 5.33 44.17
CA SER A 586 12.12 4.83 42.99
C SER A 586 11.81 5.62 41.71
N ILE A 587 10.63 6.24 41.64
CA ILE A 587 10.18 7.02 40.47
C ILE A 587 10.64 8.49 40.57
N PHE A 588 10.47 9.11 41.74
CA PHE A 588 10.64 10.56 41.91
C PHE A 588 11.87 10.96 42.73
N GLY A 589 12.55 10.01 43.40
CA GLY A 589 13.73 10.29 44.21
C GLY A 589 13.47 11.39 45.27
N ALA A 590 14.34 12.40 45.28
CA ALA A 590 14.26 13.51 46.24
C ALA A 590 12.99 14.37 46.12
N ASP A 591 12.29 14.34 44.98
CA ASP A 591 11.08 15.13 44.74
C ASP A 591 9.80 14.44 45.24
N LYS A 592 9.89 13.22 45.81
CA LYS A 592 8.74 12.40 46.24
C LYS A 592 7.73 13.19 47.09
N GLU A 593 8.18 13.85 48.15
CA GLU A 593 7.29 14.57 49.08
C GLU A 593 6.58 15.74 48.40
N TRP A 594 7.27 16.43 47.49
CA TRP A 594 6.65 17.49 46.69
C TRP A 594 5.56 16.90 45.78
N VAL A 595 5.85 15.79 45.10
CA VAL A 595 4.88 15.11 44.22
C VAL A 595 3.63 14.65 44.97
N ILE A 596 3.80 14.06 46.15
CA ILE A 596 2.67 13.64 46.99
C ILE A 596 1.77 14.83 47.32
N ASN A 597 2.36 15.94 47.77
CA ASN A 597 1.60 17.12 48.18
C ASN A 597 0.93 17.84 47.00
N GLU A 598 1.62 17.95 45.87
CA GLU A 598 1.16 18.75 44.73
C GLU A 598 0.18 17.98 43.84
N PHE A 599 0.41 16.68 43.59
CA PHE A 599 -0.27 15.95 42.53
C PHE A 599 -1.13 14.77 42.99
N LEU A 600 -0.98 14.32 44.24
CA LEU A 600 -1.65 13.13 44.76
C LEU A 600 -2.63 13.46 45.89
N THR A 601 -3.64 12.59 46.05
CA THR A 601 -4.56 12.56 47.19
C THR A 601 -4.40 11.23 47.91
N GLU A 602 -4.02 11.26 49.19
CA GLU A 602 -3.95 10.05 50.02
C GLU A 602 -5.36 9.62 50.44
N ILE A 603 -5.79 8.42 50.03
CA ILE A 603 -7.11 7.88 50.34
C ILE A 603 -7.08 6.87 51.51
N ALA A 604 -5.91 6.31 51.78
CA ALA A 604 -5.59 5.46 52.92
C ALA A 604 -4.06 5.48 53.13
N PRO A 605 -3.53 5.06 54.30
CA PRO A 605 -2.09 5.14 54.58
C PRO A 605 -1.24 4.55 53.46
N ASN A 606 -0.40 5.38 52.83
CA ASN A 606 0.46 5.05 51.69
C ASN A 606 -0.29 4.59 50.40
N ILE A 607 -1.56 4.92 50.25
CA ILE A 607 -2.40 4.63 49.08
C ILE A 607 -2.89 5.95 48.50
N TYR A 608 -2.54 6.21 47.24
CA TYR A 608 -2.76 7.50 46.60
C TYR A 608 -3.62 7.38 45.34
N LEU A 609 -4.29 8.47 44.99
CA LEU A 609 -4.88 8.72 43.67
C LEU A 609 -4.30 10.02 43.09
N LEU A 610 -4.27 10.14 41.76
CA LEU A 610 -3.96 11.40 41.10
C LEU A 610 -5.08 12.43 41.37
N LYS A 611 -4.71 13.70 41.55
CA LYS A 611 -5.67 14.81 41.59
C LYS A 611 -6.31 15.00 40.22
N SER A 612 -7.50 15.60 40.20
CA SER A 612 -8.27 15.78 38.97
C SER A 612 -7.55 16.61 37.90
N GLU A 613 -6.73 17.60 38.29
CA GLU A 613 -5.99 18.45 37.32
C GLU A 613 -4.89 17.70 36.57
N VAL A 614 -4.48 16.51 37.04
CA VAL A 614 -3.39 15.69 36.49
C VAL A 614 -3.83 14.24 36.27
N SER A 615 -5.12 14.05 35.96
CA SER A 615 -5.75 12.73 35.83
C SER A 615 -5.42 11.98 34.54
N SER A 616 -4.87 12.66 33.53
CA SER A 616 -4.43 12.07 32.26
C SER A 616 -3.05 12.57 31.85
N GLN A 617 -2.40 11.89 30.90
CA GLN A 617 -1.06 12.27 30.44
C GLN A 617 -1.06 13.66 29.78
N VAL A 618 -2.10 14.02 29.03
CA VAL A 618 -2.26 15.36 28.45
C VAL A 618 -2.57 16.40 29.52
N ALA A 619 -3.37 16.08 30.54
CA ALA A 619 -3.65 16.98 31.66
C ALA A 619 -2.37 17.32 32.43
N ILE A 620 -1.51 16.32 32.68
CA ILE A 620 -0.18 16.52 33.29
C ILE A 620 0.67 17.47 32.43
N LYS A 621 0.79 17.20 31.13
CA LYS A 621 1.57 18.05 30.22
C LYS A 621 1.05 19.49 30.23
N SER A 622 -0.27 19.66 30.11
CA SER A 622 -0.94 20.96 30.12
C SER A 622 -0.71 21.70 31.45
N TYR A 623 -0.73 20.98 32.57
CA TYR A 623 -0.43 21.55 33.88
C TYR A 623 1.01 22.08 33.93
N PHE A 624 1.99 21.30 33.47
CA PHE A 624 3.41 21.69 33.47
C PHE A 624 3.65 22.91 32.59
N GLU A 625 3.08 22.94 31.37
CA GLU A 625 3.16 24.08 30.46
C GLU A 625 2.52 25.33 31.06
N LYS A 626 1.32 25.20 31.65
CA LYS A 626 0.59 26.33 32.26
C LYS A 626 1.32 26.93 33.46
N HIS A 627 2.03 26.12 34.23
CA HIS A 627 2.75 26.55 35.43
C HIS A 627 4.26 26.77 35.19
N ASN A 628 4.73 26.64 33.94
CA ASN A 628 6.13 26.80 33.52
C ASN A 628 7.11 25.89 34.32
N ILE A 629 6.75 24.62 34.50
CA ILE A 629 7.57 23.62 35.22
C ILE A 629 8.46 22.87 34.22
N ASP A 630 9.41 23.57 33.59
CA ASP A 630 10.24 23.00 32.51
C ASP A 630 11.49 22.27 33.01
N ASP A 631 11.91 22.52 34.25
CA ASP A 631 13.14 22.02 34.85
C ASP A 631 13.02 20.61 35.48
N LYS A 632 11.82 20.03 35.47
CA LYS A 632 11.50 18.72 36.09
C LYS A 632 10.89 17.70 35.11
N PRO A 633 11.53 17.40 33.96
CA PRO A 633 10.99 16.48 32.97
C PRO A 633 10.83 15.04 33.48
N HIS A 634 11.62 14.62 34.48
CA HIS A 634 11.46 13.29 35.11
C HIS A 634 10.17 13.18 35.92
N ILE A 635 9.71 14.27 36.54
CA ILE A 635 8.44 14.27 37.29
C ILE A 635 7.26 14.14 36.33
N MET A 636 7.25 14.90 35.23
CA MET A 636 6.22 14.79 34.20
C MET A 636 6.11 13.34 33.70
N LYS A 637 7.25 12.72 33.35
CA LYS A 637 7.30 11.32 32.91
C LYS A 637 6.85 10.35 34.00
N GLY A 638 7.27 10.57 35.25
CA GLY A 638 6.87 9.74 36.38
C GLY A 638 5.36 9.80 36.65
N LEU A 639 4.75 10.99 36.60
CA LEU A 639 3.30 11.16 36.71
C LEU A 639 2.56 10.49 35.54
N GLN A 640 3.06 10.67 34.30
CA GLN A 640 2.49 10.01 33.11
C GLN A 640 2.56 8.48 33.20
N HIS A 641 3.65 7.96 33.77
CA HIS A 641 3.80 6.53 34.07
C HIS A 641 2.75 6.07 35.10
N LEU A 642 2.55 6.82 36.19
CA LEU A 642 1.53 6.49 37.20
C LEU A 642 0.11 6.42 36.63
N VAL A 643 -0.26 7.30 35.69
CA VAL A 643 -1.56 7.22 34.98
C VAL A 643 -1.76 5.85 34.33
N SER A 644 -0.68 5.23 33.84
CA SER A 644 -0.71 3.95 33.11
C SER A 644 -0.64 2.70 33.99
N GLU A 645 -0.55 2.85 35.32
CA GLU A 645 -0.47 1.75 36.32
C GLU A 645 -1.83 1.10 36.57
N VAL A 646 -2.45 0.61 35.50
CA VAL A 646 -3.74 -0.11 35.48
C VAL A 646 -3.57 -1.48 34.84
N LEU A 647 -4.50 -2.41 35.14
CA LEU A 647 -4.53 -3.74 34.51
C LEU A 647 -5.61 -3.84 33.44
N LEU A 648 -6.74 -3.18 33.65
CA LEU A 648 -7.88 -3.14 32.76
C LEU A 648 -8.29 -1.70 32.49
N MET A 649 -8.83 -1.45 31.31
CA MET A 649 -9.41 -0.18 30.88
C MET A 649 -10.89 -0.41 30.59
N GLU A 650 -11.76 0.49 31.05
CA GLU A 650 -13.18 0.44 30.72
C GLU A 650 -13.39 0.73 29.23
N GLU A 651 -14.28 -0.04 28.59
CA GLU A 651 -14.71 0.23 27.23
C GLU A 651 -15.50 1.55 27.19
N PRO A 652 -15.16 2.51 26.30
CA PRO A 652 -15.88 3.77 26.18
C PRO A 652 -17.39 3.57 26.02
N ASN A 653 -18.18 4.34 26.77
CA ASN A 653 -19.65 4.30 26.79
C ASN A 653 -20.27 2.98 27.28
N SER A 654 -19.50 2.08 27.90
CA SER A 654 -20.03 0.80 28.40
C SER A 654 -20.72 0.87 29.77
N ASN A 655 -20.57 1.98 30.50
CA ASN A 655 -21.12 2.17 31.86
C ASN A 655 -20.72 1.02 32.83
N GLY A 656 -19.44 0.65 32.82
CA GLY A 656 -18.86 -0.36 33.69
C GLY A 656 -19.20 -1.82 33.31
N GLN A 657 -19.73 -2.05 32.10
CA GLN A 657 -20.12 -3.40 31.66
C GLN A 657 -19.02 -4.13 30.89
N PHE A 658 -18.13 -3.40 30.22
CA PHE A 658 -17.13 -3.99 29.31
C PHE A 658 -15.72 -3.45 29.59
N PHE A 659 -14.72 -4.33 29.52
CA PHE A 659 -13.34 -4.00 29.86
C PHE A 659 -12.31 -4.62 28.90
N ASN A 660 -11.18 -3.95 28.78
CA ASN A 660 -10.05 -4.30 27.91
C ASN A 660 -8.76 -4.43 28.74
N PRO A 661 -7.96 -5.49 28.57
CA PRO A 661 -6.66 -5.56 29.21
C PRO A 661 -5.70 -4.47 28.71
N ARG A 662 -4.92 -3.88 29.63
CA ARG A 662 -3.80 -2.99 29.28
C ARG A 662 -2.69 -3.81 28.62
N ILE A 663 -2.23 -3.38 27.45
CA ILE A 663 -1.12 -4.04 26.76
C ILE A 663 0.13 -3.98 27.64
N THR A 664 0.97 -5.02 27.68
CA THR A 664 2.14 -5.13 28.59
C THR A 664 1.82 -4.90 30.08
N MET A 665 0.59 -5.16 30.55
CA MET A 665 0.21 -5.04 31.96
C MET A 665 1.14 -5.79 32.92
N ASN A 666 1.79 -6.86 32.46
CA ASN A 666 2.75 -7.65 33.23
C ASN A 666 4.03 -6.88 33.61
N LYS A 667 4.28 -5.72 32.99
CA LYS A 667 5.39 -4.81 33.31
C LYS A 667 5.02 -3.75 34.37
N THR A 668 3.77 -3.71 34.84
CA THR A 668 3.30 -2.72 35.83
C THR A 668 3.60 -3.15 37.27
N TYR A 669 3.75 -2.19 38.18
CA TYR A 669 3.78 -2.45 39.63
C TYR A 669 2.47 -3.10 40.07
N SER A 670 1.34 -2.63 39.53
CA SER A 670 0.00 -3.18 39.80
C SER A 670 -0.07 -4.70 39.61
N TYR A 671 0.52 -5.23 38.54
CA TYR A 671 0.58 -6.67 38.25
C TYR A 671 1.55 -7.40 39.17
N SER A 672 2.74 -6.82 39.41
CA SER A 672 3.78 -7.45 40.23
C SER A 672 3.31 -7.74 41.66
N GLU A 673 2.49 -6.85 42.21
CA GLU A 673 1.90 -6.93 43.55
C GLU A 673 0.53 -7.63 43.58
N LEU A 674 0.09 -8.23 42.48
CA LEU A 674 -1.06 -9.15 42.54
C LEU A 674 -0.72 -10.38 43.39
N PRO A 675 -1.68 -10.92 44.14
CA PRO A 675 -1.53 -12.23 44.76
C PRO A 675 -1.18 -13.30 43.70
N ASP A 676 -0.32 -14.25 44.05
CA ASP A 676 0.18 -15.25 43.08
C ASP A 676 -0.92 -16.13 42.48
N TYR A 677 -2.06 -16.28 43.14
CA TYR A 677 -3.22 -16.99 42.60
C TYR A 677 -4.03 -16.18 41.56
N GLU A 678 -3.88 -14.85 41.51
CA GLU A 678 -4.59 -13.97 40.56
C GLU A 678 -3.82 -13.77 39.26
N LYS A 679 -2.47 -13.75 39.33
CA LYS A 679 -1.59 -13.57 38.16
C LYS A 679 -1.91 -14.51 37.00
N PRO A 680 -2.14 -15.83 37.19
CA PRO A 680 -2.50 -16.74 36.09
C PRO A 680 -3.86 -16.44 35.46
N ILE A 681 -4.83 -15.95 36.25
CA ILE A 681 -6.18 -15.63 35.79
C ILE A 681 -6.13 -14.41 34.87
N ILE A 682 -5.48 -13.34 35.33
CA ILE A 682 -5.29 -12.10 34.58
C ILE A 682 -4.44 -12.34 33.32
N GLN A 683 -3.36 -13.13 33.43
CA GLN A 683 -2.54 -13.50 32.26
C GLN A 683 -3.34 -14.27 31.21
N LYS A 684 -4.28 -15.13 31.62
CA LYS A 684 -5.15 -15.85 30.69
C LYS A 684 -6.09 -14.90 29.94
N LEU A 685 -6.67 -13.91 30.61
CA LEU A 685 -7.49 -12.88 29.96
C LEU A 685 -6.68 -12.08 28.94
N TYR A 686 -5.46 -11.70 29.30
CA TYR A 686 -4.55 -11.00 28.39
C TYR A 686 -4.20 -11.81 27.14
N ASN A 687 -3.78 -13.07 27.33
CA ASN A 687 -3.39 -13.91 26.21
C ASN A 687 -4.57 -14.16 25.26
N ASP A 688 -5.76 -14.40 25.83
CA ASP A 688 -6.98 -14.60 25.07
C ASP A 688 -7.38 -13.32 24.30
N TYR A 689 -7.29 -12.14 24.92
CA TYR A 689 -7.57 -10.87 24.26
C TYR A 689 -6.63 -10.57 23.10
N PHE A 690 -5.31 -10.65 23.30
CA PHE A 690 -4.34 -10.20 22.29
C PHE A 690 -4.02 -11.24 21.21
N TYR A 691 -4.20 -12.54 21.48
CA TYR A 691 -3.72 -13.61 20.60
C TYR A 691 -4.78 -14.64 20.17
N SER A 692 -6.04 -14.54 20.62
CA SER A 692 -7.04 -15.58 20.27
C SER A 692 -8.43 -15.04 19.94
N ARG A 693 -9.07 -14.30 20.86
CA ARG A 693 -10.48 -13.86 20.77
C ARG A 693 -10.84 -13.16 19.46
N HIS A 694 -9.91 -12.41 18.89
CA HIS A 694 -10.19 -11.53 17.77
C HIS A 694 -9.85 -12.11 16.40
N ASN A 695 -9.18 -13.27 16.29
CA ASN A 695 -8.61 -13.75 15.02
C ASN A 695 -9.66 -13.84 13.90
N GLU A 696 -10.79 -14.52 14.16
CA GLU A 696 -11.90 -14.63 13.20
C GLU A 696 -12.69 -13.33 13.03
N PHE A 697 -12.80 -12.53 14.10
CA PHE A 697 -13.49 -11.24 14.03
C PHE A 697 -12.76 -10.26 13.10
N TRP A 698 -11.46 -10.06 13.30
CA TRP A 698 -10.62 -9.20 12.46
C TRP A 698 -10.49 -9.72 11.03
N LYS A 699 -10.47 -11.04 10.83
CA LYS A 699 -10.54 -11.65 9.50
C LYS A 699 -11.78 -11.17 8.74
N ARG A 700 -12.96 -11.21 9.37
CA ARG A 700 -14.21 -10.73 8.77
C ARG A 700 -14.15 -9.23 8.48
N GLN A 701 -13.60 -8.43 9.40
CA GLN A 701 -13.43 -6.99 9.21
C GLN A 701 -12.61 -6.66 7.95
N ALA A 702 -11.51 -7.38 7.72
CA ALA A 702 -10.69 -7.21 6.54
C ALA A 702 -11.44 -7.61 5.24
N TYR A 703 -12.18 -8.72 5.25
CA TYR A 703 -12.98 -9.14 4.09
C TYR A 703 -14.14 -8.20 3.76
N THR A 704 -14.67 -7.46 4.73
CA THR A 704 -15.70 -6.45 4.45
C THR A 704 -15.10 -5.22 3.75
N LYS A 705 -13.84 -4.87 4.03
CA LYS A 705 -13.22 -3.62 3.58
C LYS A 705 -12.34 -3.81 2.35
N LEU A 706 -11.31 -4.66 2.45
CA LEU A 706 -10.25 -4.80 1.44
C LEU A 706 -10.79 -5.06 0.02
N PRO A 707 -11.78 -5.94 -0.22
CA PRO A 707 -12.24 -6.20 -1.59
C PRO A 707 -12.77 -4.96 -2.32
N ALA A 708 -13.44 -4.04 -1.62
CA ALA A 708 -13.95 -2.80 -2.24
C ALA A 708 -12.80 -1.90 -2.71
N LEU A 709 -11.70 -1.85 -1.96
CA LEU A 709 -10.51 -1.06 -2.28
C LEU A 709 -9.68 -1.71 -3.39
N LEU A 710 -9.42 -3.01 -3.28
CA LEU A 710 -8.66 -3.76 -4.27
C LEU A 710 -9.38 -3.76 -5.64
N GLY A 711 -10.72 -3.72 -5.64
CA GLY A 711 -11.51 -3.60 -6.87
C GLY A 711 -11.55 -2.19 -7.47
N ALA A 712 -11.00 -1.18 -6.81
CA ALA A 712 -11.05 0.21 -7.27
C ALA A 712 -9.98 0.54 -8.34
N SER A 713 -8.91 -0.25 -8.41
CA SER A 713 -7.83 -0.08 -9.38
C SER A 713 -7.18 -1.43 -9.69
N ASN A 714 -6.43 -1.52 -10.80
CA ASN A 714 -5.65 -2.71 -11.15
C ASN A 714 -4.18 -2.58 -10.73
N MET A 715 -3.83 -1.73 -9.76
CA MET A 715 -2.45 -1.65 -9.26
C MET A 715 -2.04 -2.95 -8.55
N LEU A 716 -0.75 -3.28 -8.60
CA LEU A 716 -0.20 -4.36 -7.79
C LEU A 716 -0.12 -3.92 -6.31
N ILE A 717 -0.76 -4.66 -5.40
CA ILE A 717 -0.82 -4.26 -3.99
C ILE A 717 0.17 -5.05 -3.14
N CYS A 718 1.02 -4.32 -2.43
CA CYS A 718 1.92 -4.83 -1.40
C CYS A 718 1.44 -4.30 -0.04
N GLY A 719 1.08 -5.18 0.89
CA GLY A 719 0.73 -4.78 2.24
C GLY A 719 1.97 -4.77 3.12
N GLU A 720 2.20 -3.69 3.86
CA GLU A 720 3.12 -3.74 4.99
C GLU A 720 2.41 -4.43 6.16
N ASP A 721 2.85 -5.66 6.46
CA ASP A 721 2.32 -6.56 7.47
C ASP A 721 3.36 -6.87 8.56
N LEU A 722 4.00 -5.84 9.14
CA LEU A 722 4.97 -5.99 10.23
C LEU A 722 4.32 -5.76 11.62
N GLY A 723 5.09 -6.03 12.67
CA GLY A 723 4.67 -5.83 14.06
C GLY A 723 3.86 -6.99 14.64
N MET A 724 2.87 -6.68 15.49
CA MET A 724 2.01 -7.70 16.10
C MET A 724 0.93 -8.17 15.13
N ILE A 725 1.23 -9.21 14.36
CA ILE A 725 0.38 -9.74 13.27
C ILE A 725 -0.59 -10.81 13.82
N PRO A 726 -1.92 -10.63 13.68
CA PRO A 726 -2.88 -11.69 13.97
C PRO A 726 -2.73 -12.90 13.05
N ASP A 727 -2.99 -14.10 13.55
CA ASP A 727 -2.86 -15.38 12.80
C ASP A 727 -3.70 -15.42 11.51
N SER A 728 -4.78 -14.62 11.44
CA SER A 728 -5.65 -14.57 10.27
C SER A 728 -5.11 -13.72 9.12
N VAL A 729 -4.15 -12.83 9.35
CA VAL A 729 -3.62 -11.91 8.32
C VAL A 729 -2.96 -12.64 7.15
N PRO A 730 -2.05 -13.62 7.36
CA PRO A 730 -1.41 -14.33 6.24
C PRO A 730 -2.40 -15.05 5.32
N GLU A 731 -3.50 -15.58 5.89
CA GLU A 731 -4.54 -16.22 5.10
C GLU A 731 -5.30 -15.22 4.24
N VAL A 732 -5.73 -14.09 4.83
CA VAL A 732 -6.47 -13.04 4.11
C VAL A 732 -5.63 -12.45 2.98
N MET A 733 -4.37 -12.11 3.26
CA MET A 733 -3.46 -11.57 2.24
C MET A 733 -3.27 -12.54 1.08
N ARG A 734 -3.06 -13.83 1.37
CA ARG A 734 -2.95 -14.87 0.33
C ARG A 734 -4.23 -14.99 -0.50
N ASN A 735 -5.39 -15.04 0.16
CA ASN A 735 -6.68 -15.20 -0.51
C ASN A 735 -7.07 -13.99 -1.38
N LEU A 736 -6.53 -12.81 -1.08
CA LEU A 736 -6.74 -11.58 -1.83
C LEU A 736 -5.56 -11.23 -2.76
N ASN A 737 -4.56 -12.11 -2.89
CA ASN A 737 -3.33 -11.90 -3.68
C ASN A 737 -2.57 -10.61 -3.32
N ILE A 738 -2.57 -10.25 -2.04
CA ILE A 738 -1.78 -9.12 -1.54
C ILE A 738 -0.37 -9.62 -1.25
N ILE A 739 0.63 -8.93 -1.80
CA ILE A 739 2.05 -9.26 -1.56
C ILE A 739 2.43 -8.85 -0.13
N THR A 740 3.03 -9.77 0.61
CA THR A 740 3.51 -9.56 1.98
C THR A 740 4.88 -8.86 2.00
N LEU A 741 5.28 -8.28 3.13
CA LEU A 741 6.61 -7.69 3.31
C LEU A 741 7.46 -8.56 4.22
N GLU A 742 8.70 -8.84 3.81
CA GLU A 742 9.69 -9.62 4.55
C GLU A 742 10.94 -8.76 4.76
N ILE A 743 11.03 -8.13 5.93
CA ILE A 743 12.20 -7.34 6.34
C ILE A 743 13.11 -8.21 7.20
N GLN A 744 14.34 -8.44 6.76
CA GLN A 744 15.21 -9.43 7.41
C GLN A 744 15.49 -9.15 8.89
N ARG A 745 15.57 -7.87 9.28
CA ARG A 745 15.79 -7.44 10.67
C ARG A 745 14.51 -7.22 11.47
N MET A 746 13.35 -7.48 10.88
CA MET A 746 12.04 -7.53 11.55
C MET A 746 11.30 -8.80 11.10
N PRO A 747 11.85 -10.00 11.38
CA PRO A 747 11.26 -11.24 10.92
C PRO A 747 9.91 -11.51 11.58
N LYS A 748 9.06 -12.25 10.87
CA LYS A 748 7.80 -12.76 11.42
C LYS A 748 8.10 -13.89 12.41
N GLY A 749 7.55 -13.80 13.62
CA GLY A 749 7.74 -14.78 14.69
C GLY A 749 8.93 -14.49 15.61
N ASN A 750 9.41 -15.50 16.33
CA ASN A 750 10.44 -15.35 17.38
C ASN A 750 11.88 -15.49 16.87
N LEU A 751 12.13 -15.15 15.60
CA LEU A 751 13.47 -15.20 15.03
C LEU A 751 14.21 -13.87 15.26
N LYS A 752 15.53 -13.93 15.35
CA LYS A 752 16.37 -12.72 15.45
C LYS A 752 16.55 -12.03 14.10
N PHE A 753 16.79 -12.83 13.06
CA PHE A 753 16.76 -12.39 11.67
C PHE A 753 15.97 -13.38 10.81
N GLY A 754 15.39 -12.88 9.72
CA GLY A 754 14.67 -13.66 8.73
C GLY A 754 15.61 -14.54 7.91
N ASP A 755 15.17 -15.77 7.65
CA ASP A 755 15.84 -16.68 6.71
C ASP A 755 15.32 -16.40 5.29
N THR A 756 16.16 -15.75 4.47
CA THR A 756 15.80 -15.36 3.10
C THR A 756 15.47 -16.55 2.21
N THR A 757 15.93 -17.76 2.54
CA THR A 757 15.65 -18.97 1.76
C THR A 757 14.23 -19.50 1.98
N GLN A 758 13.57 -19.09 3.07
CA GLN A 758 12.24 -19.56 3.46
C GLN A 758 11.13 -18.54 3.14
N TYR A 759 11.48 -17.38 2.58
CA TYR A 759 10.49 -16.35 2.27
C TYR A 759 9.45 -16.86 1.24
N PRO A 760 8.16 -16.54 1.45
CA PRO A 760 7.11 -16.97 0.54
C PRO A 760 7.24 -16.23 -0.80
N TYR A 761 6.87 -16.89 -1.90
CA TYR A 761 6.95 -16.26 -3.22
C TYR A 761 6.12 -14.96 -3.32
N LEU A 762 4.91 -14.91 -2.76
CA LEU A 762 4.10 -13.69 -2.68
C LEU A 762 4.59 -12.73 -1.59
N SER A 763 5.84 -12.30 -1.71
CA SER A 763 6.46 -11.31 -0.85
C SER A 763 7.36 -10.32 -1.60
N VAL A 764 7.55 -9.17 -0.98
CA VAL A 764 8.68 -8.28 -1.16
C VAL A 764 9.70 -8.59 -0.06
N CYS A 765 10.92 -8.99 -0.41
CA CYS A 765 12.02 -9.03 0.56
C CYS A 765 12.85 -7.74 0.52
N SER A 766 13.36 -7.34 1.68
CA SER A 766 14.32 -6.25 1.80
C SER A 766 15.21 -6.41 3.05
N PRO A 767 16.49 -5.99 3.01
CA PRO A 767 17.34 -5.95 4.20
C PRO A 767 16.92 -4.86 5.21
N SER A 768 16.31 -3.78 4.72
CA SER A 768 15.93 -2.61 5.52
C SER A 768 14.79 -1.80 4.86
N CYS A 769 14.20 -0.86 5.59
CA CYS A 769 13.23 0.10 5.04
C CYS A 769 13.57 1.51 5.52
N HIS A 770 12.74 2.50 5.16
CA HIS A 770 12.99 3.89 5.52
C HIS A 770 12.95 4.15 7.03
N ASP A 771 12.25 3.30 7.80
CA ASP A 771 12.15 3.33 9.26
C ASP A 771 13.30 2.60 9.98
N MET A 772 14.33 2.19 9.26
CA MET A 772 15.47 1.47 9.84
C MET A 772 16.78 2.07 9.38
N SER A 773 17.85 1.79 10.13
CA SER A 773 19.21 2.05 9.67
C SER A 773 19.52 1.27 8.38
N THR A 774 20.51 1.71 7.59
CA THR A 774 21.03 0.90 6.46
C THR A 774 21.70 -0.38 6.95
N ILE A 775 22.07 -1.29 6.05
CA ILE A 775 22.90 -2.48 6.36
C ILE A 775 24.16 -2.04 7.12
N ARG A 776 24.83 -1.00 6.64
CA ARG A 776 26.05 -0.48 7.26
C ARG A 776 25.78 0.15 8.62
N GLY A 777 24.77 1.04 8.71
CA GLY A 777 24.44 1.72 9.96
C GLY A 777 24.02 0.73 11.05
N TRP A 778 23.38 -0.36 10.68
CA TRP A 778 23.08 -1.47 11.60
C TRP A 778 24.33 -2.22 12.03
N TRP A 779 25.12 -2.68 11.06
CA TRP A 779 26.30 -3.50 11.32
C TRP A 779 27.29 -2.81 12.27
N GLU A 780 27.48 -1.50 12.08
CA GLU A 780 28.42 -0.68 12.85
C GLU A 780 27.87 -0.24 14.21
N SER A 781 26.55 -0.30 14.44
CA SER A 781 25.92 0.09 15.71
C SER A 781 25.78 -1.05 16.71
N ASP A 782 25.70 -2.31 16.24
CA ASP A 782 25.51 -3.48 17.09
C ASP A 782 26.43 -4.64 16.68
N TYR A 783 27.67 -4.62 17.22
CA TYR A 783 28.70 -5.59 16.87
C TYR A 783 28.34 -7.03 17.30
N GLU A 784 27.65 -7.21 18.42
CA GLU A 784 27.27 -8.56 18.88
C GLU A 784 26.28 -9.19 17.91
N ASN A 785 25.26 -8.45 17.50
CA ASN A 785 24.28 -8.93 16.55
C ASN A 785 24.86 -9.08 15.14
N ALA A 786 25.70 -8.14 14.69
CA ALA A 786 26.42 -8.24 13.43
C ALA A 786 27.35 -9.47 13.38
N SER A 787 28.07 -9.74 14.47
CA SER A 787 28.94 -10.92 14.55
C SER A 787 28.15 -12.22 14.52
N ASN A 788 27.02 -12.31 15.22
CA ASN A 788 26.15 -13.49 15.14
C ASN A 788 25.62 -13.69 13.71
N TYR A 789 25.19 -12.61 13.06
CA TYR A 789 24.72 -12.67 11.67
C TYR A 789 25.81 -13.16 10.69
N TYR A 790 27.05 -12.70 10.86
CA TYR A 790 28.20 -13.12 10.06
C TYR A 790 28.40 -14.64 10.03
N TYR A 791 28.24 -15.30 11.18
CA TYR A 791 28.45 -16.74 11.32
C TYR A 791 27.19 -17.54 10.98
N ASP A 792 26.02 -17.11 11.46
CA ASP A 792 24.81 -17.93 11.42
C ASP A 792 24.05 -17.79 10.09
N TYR A 793 24.06 -16.59 9.50
CA TYR A 793 23.28 -16.25 8.31
C TYR A 793 24.16 -16.18 7.06
N LEU A 794 25.25 -15.40 7.08
CA LEU A 794 26.20 -15.39 5.95
C LEU A 794 27.01 -16.68 5.86
N LYS A 795 27.17 -17.41 6.98
CA LYS A 795 27.98 -18.64 7.09
C LYS A 795 29.44 -18.40 6.69
N TRP A 796 29.98 -17.24 7.02
CA TRP A 796 31.37 -16.88 6.74
C TRP A 796 32.27 -17.23 7.93
N TYR A 797 33.55 -17.44 7.65
CA TYR A 797 34.55 -17.84 8.63
C TYR A 797 35.57 -16.71 8.89
N GLY A 798 36.13 -16.69 10.10
CA GLY A 798 37.08 -15.66 10.53
C GLY A 798 36.44 -14.58 11.40
N LEU A 799 37.21 -13.62 11.87
CA LEU A 799 36.69 -12.57 12.75
C LEU A 799 35.77 -11.62 11.96
N ALA A 800 34.52 -11.49 12.40
CA ALA A 800 33.57 -10.51 11.86
C ALA A 800 34.17 -9.09 11.89
N PRO A 801 34.26 -8.39 10.75
CA PRO A 801 34.77 -7.01 10.70
C PRO A 801 33.90 -6.06 11.54
N ARG A 802 34.53 -5.12 12.26
CA ARG A 802 33.78 -4.06 12.98
C ARG A 802 33.12 -3.05 12.05
N ASN A 803 33.83 -2.64 11.01
CA ASN A 803 33.29 -1.78 9.97
C ASN A 803 32.68 -2.63 8.87
N CYS A 804 31.52 -2.22 8.37
CA CYS A 804 30.83 -2.96 7.32
C CYS A 804 31.48 -2.67 5.97
N ASN A 805 32.30 -3.58 5.46
CA ASN A 805 32.95 -3.45 4.15
C ASN A 805 31.99 -3.81 3.00
N ALA A 806 32.35 -3.41 1.77
CA ALA A 806 31.56 -3.68 0.57
C ALA A 806 31.22 -5.17 0.36
N ASN A 807 32.11 -6.10 0.72
CA ASN A 807 31.85 -7.53 0.56
C ASN A 807 30.70 -8.00 1.45
N ILE A 808 30.62 -7.54 2.70
CA ILE A 808 29.53 -7.89 3.62
C ILE A 808 28.19 -7.40 3.06
N VAL A 809 28.14 -6.13 2.61
CA VAL A 809 26.93 -5.56 2.01
C VAL A 809 26.53 -6.36 0.77
N GLU A 810 27.49 -6.68 -0.10
CA GLU A 810 27.25 -7.50 -1.30
C GLU A 810 26.73 -8.89 -0.96
N GLY A 811 27.26 -9.55 0.08
CA GLY A 811 26.78 -10.85 0.57
C GLY A 811 25.31 -10.80 0.98
N ILE A 812 24.93 -9.80 1.76
CA ILE A 812 23.55 -9.59 2.19
C ILE A 812 22.64 -9.29 0.99
N VAL A 813 23.07 -8.44 0.07
CA VAL A 813 22.31 -8.14 -1.16
C VAL A 813 22.11 -9.40 -2.01
N LYS A 814 23.15 -10.24 -2.15
CA LYS A 814 23.07 -11.53 -2.86
C LYS A 814 22.05 -12.47 -2.23
N ASP A 815 22.02 -12.60 -0.91
CA ASP A 815 21.07 -13.47 -0.21
C ASP A 815 19.61 -13.04 -0.43
N HIS A 816 19.37 -11.72 -0.52
CA HIS A 816 18.04 -11.18 -0.82
C HIS A 816 17.67 -11.37 -2.29
N LEU A 817 18.59 -11.12 -3.22
CA LEU A 817 18.38 -11.38 -4.64
C LEU A 817 18.11 -12.88 -4.90
N ALA A 818 18.78 -13.78 -4.18
CA ALA A 818 18.59 -15.22 -4.28
C ALA A 818 17.29 -15.73 -3.63
N SER A 819 16.56 -14.90 -2.87
CA SER A 819 15.36 -15.35 -2.16
C SER A 819 14.25 -15.82 -3.12
N PRO A 820 13.30 -16.66 -2.64
CA PRO A 820 12.12 -17.04 -3.42
C PRO A 820 11.12 -15.90 -3.64
N SER A 821 11.26 -14.76 -2.95
CA SER A 821 10.34 -13.62 -3.03
C SER A 821 10.17 -13.11 -4.46
N MET A 822 8.93 -12.81 -4.85
CA MET A 822 8.60 -12.22 -6.16
C MET A 822 9.39 -10.94 -6.40
N LEU A 823 9.55 -10.09 -5.37
CA LEU A 823 10.28 -8.83 -5.47
C LEU A 823 11.38 -8.78 -4.41
N ALA A 824 12.57 -8.34 -4.80
CA ALA A 824 13.63 -7.91 -3.91
C ALA A 824 13.83 -6.41 -4.08
N ILE A 825 13.47 -5.60 -3.07
CA ILE A 825 13.54 -4.14 -3.14
C ILE A 825 14.55 -3.64 -2.13
N PHE A 826 15.47 -2.78 -2.54
CA PHE A 826 16.56 -2.30 -1.68
C PHE A 826 16.52 -0.77 -1.56
N PRO A 827 16.74 -0.20 -0.38
CA PRO A 827 17.08 1.22 -0.29
C PRO A 827 18.32 1.53 -1.14
N LEU A 828 18.32 2.66 -1.85
CA LEU A 828 19.43 3.03 -2.74
C LEU A 828 20.78 3.02 -2.01
N GLN A 829 20.79 3.40 -0.73
CA GLN A 829 21.99 3.42 0.12
C GLN A 829 22.62 2.02 0.27
N ASP A 830 21.79 0.98 0.41
CA ASP A 830 22.26 -0.39 0.57
C ASP A 830 22.86 -0.93 -0.74
N LEU A 831 22.28 -0.57 -1.89
CA LEU A 831 22.85 -0.94 -3.20
C LEU A 831 24.19 -0.27 -3.45
N VAL A 832 24.30 1.04 -3.17
CA VAL A 832 25.56 1.79 -3.30
C VAL A 832 26.60 1.30 -2.29
N GLY A 833 26.16 0.74 -1.16
CA GLY A 833 27.02 0.18 -0.12
C GLY A 833 27.92 -0.99 -0.55
N ILE A 834 27.65 -1.62 -1.70
CA ILE A 834 28.49 -2.71 -2.29
C ILE A 834 29.77 -2.18 -2.97
N ASP A 835 29.96 -0.85 -2.99
CA ASP A 835 31.15 -0.17 -3.49
C ASP A 835 31.72 0.78 -2.44
N ASP A 836 32.94 0.50 -1.98
CA ASP A 836 33.59 1.28 -0.93
C ASP A 836 33.89 2.74 -1.34
N GLN A 837 33.94 3.05 -2.64
CA GLN A 837 34.26 4.38 -3.18
C GLN A 837 33.04 5.27 -3.35
N LEU A 838 31.86 4.67 -3.57
CA LEU A 838 30.64 5.41 -3.89
C LEU A 838 29.79 5.75 -2.66
N ARG A 839 29.89 4.99 -1.56
CA ARG A 839 29.08 5.17 -0.34
C ARG A 839 29.54 6.34 0.55
N ARG A 840 28.72 6.73 1.53
CA ARG A 840 29.10 7.77 2.51
C ARG A 840 30.24 7.28 3.41
N GLN A 841 31.05 8.22 3.93
CA GLN A 841 32.09 7.87 4.90
C GLN A 841 31.49 7.36 6.22
N VAL A 842 30.48 8.07 6.73
CA VAL A 842 29.79 7.74 7.99
C VAL A 842 28.50 6.99 7.66
N ALA A 843 28.36 5.75 8.14
CA ALA A 843 27.19 4.92 7.85
C ALA A 843 25.89 5.45 8.45
N HIS A 844 25.96 6.06 9.64
CA HIS A 844 24.79 6.64 10.32
C HIS A 844 24.14 7.77 9.51
N ASP A 845 24.91 8.52 8.71
CA ASP A 845 24.40 9.61 7.86
C ASP A 845 23.54 9.11 6.67
N GLU A 846 23.47 7.78 6.47
CA GLU A 846 22.68 7.16 5.42
C GLU A 846 21.22 6.89 5.84
N GLN A 847 20.90 6.99 7.14
CA GLN A 847 19.58 6.70 7.68
C GLN A 847 18.55 7.78 7.30
N ILE A 848 17.36 7.36 6.88
CA ILE A 848 16.28 8.26 6.46
C ILE A 848 15.47 8.73 7.67
N ASN A 849 15.00 7.79 8.49
CA ASN A 849 14.14 8.03 9.64
C ASN A 849 14.64 7.32 10.90
N GLU A 850 14.38 7.93 12.05
CA GLU A 850 14.49 7.31 13.37
C GLU A 850 13.08 7.21 14.00
N PRO A 851 12.41 6.05 13.95
CA PRO A 851 11.02 5.93 14.42
C PRO A 851 10.81 6.19 15.92
N SER A 852 11.85 6.00 16.73
CA SER A 852 11.83 6.35 18.17
C SER A 852 11.73 7.85 18.41
N ASN A 853 12.00 8.68 17.41
CA ASN A 853 11.86 10.12 17.48
C ASN A 853 10.58 10.58 16.76
N PRO A 854 9.46 10.82 17.48
CA PRO A 854 8.21 11.27 16.86
C PRO A 854 8.28 12.67 16.23
N LYS A 855 9.39 13.40 16.45
CA LYS A 855 9.68 14.71 15.87
C LYS A 855 10.93 14.66 14.98
N HIS A 856 11.16 13.54 14.29
CA HIS A 856 12.27 13.38 13.36
C HIS A 856 12.13 14.33 12.15
N TYR A 857 13.24 14.93 11.73
CA TYR A 857 13.27 15.80 10.55
C TYR A 857 13.64 14.97 9.31
N TRP A 858 12.69 14.80 8.40
CA TRP A 858 12.83 14.02 7.15
C TRP A 858 13.60 14.80 6.08
N ARG A 859 14.91 14.91 6.27
CA ARG A 859 15.81 15.71 5.43
C ARG A 859 16.93 14.93 4.74
N PHE A 860 16.85 13.60 4.76
CA PHE A 860 17.84 12.77 4.10
C PHE A 860 17.93 13.12 2.61
N ARG A 861 19.15 13.34 2.16
CA ARG A 861 19.48 13.66 0.77
C ARG A 861 20.57 12.71 0.29
N PHE A 862 20.32 12.08 -0.86
CA PHE A 862 21.31 11.21 -1.46
C PHE A 862 22.56 12.01 -1.84
N HIS A 863 23.74 11.50 -1.51
CA HIS A 863 24.97 12.30 -1.55
C HIS A 863 25.52 12.46 -2.98
N LEU A 864 25.26 11.52 -3.88
CA LEU A 864 25.68 11.59 -5.28
C LEU A 864 24.57 12.20 -6.15
N ASN A 865 24.94 12.89 -7.23
CA ASN A 865 23.98 13.19 -8.28
C ASN A 865 23.65 11.90 -9.05
N MET A 866 22.39 11.71 -9.44
CA MET A 866 21.97 10.54 -10.21
C MET A 866 22.72 10.44 -11.55
N GLU A 867 23.04 11.56 -12.19
CA GLU A 867 23.82 11.60 -13.43
C GLU A 867 25.24 11.04 -13.27
N ASP A 868 25.84 11.24 -12.09
CA ASP A 868 27.18 10.72 -11.77
C ASP A 868 27.12 9.22 -11.44
N LEU A 869 26.05 8.79 -10.76
CA LEU A 869 25.78 7.37 -10.49
C LEU A 869 25.54 6.59 -11.80
N ILE A 870 24.77 7.14 -12.74
CA ILE A 870 24.54 6.56 -14.09
C ILE A 870 25.87 6.34 -14.84
N LYS A 871 26.82 7.27 -14.70
CA LYS A 871 28.15 7.19 -15.33
C LYS A 871 29.12 6.23 -14.63
N SER A 872 28.76 5.70 -13.46
CA SER A 872 29.60 4.79 -12.67
C SER A 872 29.55 3.36 -13.24
N ASN A 873 30.07 3.17 -14.46
CA ASN A 873 29.91 1.95 -15.27
C ASN A 873 30.33 0.67 -14.54
N HIS A 874 31.47 0.67 -13.85
CA HIS A 874 31.96 -0.54 -13.15
C HIS A 874 30.98 -1.02 -12.06
N PHE A 875 30.48 -0.07 -11.25
CA PHE A 875 29.49 -0.35 -10.22
C PHE A 875 28.16 -0.82 -10.84
N ASN A 876 27.68 -0.12 -11.88
CA ASN A 876 26.41 -0.46 -12.53
C ASN A 876 26.45 -1.84 -13.21
N GLU A 877 27.55 -2.19 -13.87
CA GLU A 877 27.78 -3.52 -14.45
C GLU A 877 27.85 -4.60 -13.36
N LYS A 878 28.54 -4.32 -12.25
CA LYS A 878 28.60 -5.23 -11.09
C LYS A 878 27.19 -5.51 -10.55
N LEU A 879 26.41 -4.47 -10.28
CA LEU A 879 25.04 -4.61 -9.78
C LEU A 879 24.15 -5.36 -10.76
N LYS A 880 24.21 -5.01 -12.05
CA LYS A 880 23.46 -5.72 -13.10
C LYS A 880 23.77 -7.22 -13.12
N ASN A 881 25.05 -7.59 -13.05
CA ASN A 881 25.45 -8.99 -13.03
C ASN A 881 24.92 -9.73 -11.78
N LEU A 882 24.82 -9.06 -10.62
CA LEU A 882 24.22 -9.66 -9.43
C LEU A 882 22.73 -9.94 -9.62
N VAL A 883 22.00 -8.99 -10.21
CA VAL A 883 20.57 -9.14 -10.51
C VAL A 883 20.35 -10.29 -11.50
N GLU A 884 21.04 -10.27 -12.65
CA GLU A 884 20.91 -11.29 -13.69
C GLU A 884 21.30 -12.69 -13.19
N ALA A 885 22.38 -12.81 -12.42
CA ALA A 885 22.83 -14.09 -11.86
C ALA A 885 21.83 -14.70 -10.85
N SER A 886 20.94 -13.88 -10.29
CA SER A 886 19.87 -14.34 -9.37
C SER A 886 18.58 -14.77 -10.08
N GLY A 887 18.53 -14.64 -11.41
CA GLY A 887 17.34 -14.90 -12.23
C GLY A 887 16.23 -13.88 -12.00
N ARG A 888 16.59 -12.59 -11.93
CA ARG A 888 15.69 -11.44 -11.76
C ARG A 888 15.83 -10.42 -12.88
#